data_AF-A0A970M9U2-F1
#
_entry.id   AF-A0A970M9U2-F1
#
_cell.length_a   1.000
_cell.length_b   1.000
_cell.length_c   1.000
_cell.angle_alpha   90.00
_cell.angle_beta   90.00
_cell.angle_gamma   90.00
#
_symmetry.space_group_name_H-M   'P 1'
#
loop_
_entity.id
_entity.type
_entity.pdbx_description
1 polymer ?
#
loop_
_entity_poly.entity_id
_entity_poly.type
_entity_poly.pdbx_seq_one_letter_code
_entity_poly.pdbx_strand_id
1 'polypeptide(L)'
;MKKSTFSSTFVALLALGLMLGLGACGDDSARTPSGSKDNNLNYDPNDTDDPNHPDNPNNPNYNNNNSSDPNNPNNPNNPNNPNNPDLPPITGDWTYIPDNYTPNYPGADNYDFIPETALACDSKTDAGALSVEGMAVWRDDADAAYSMIFDDMCGYAVRQLQVVGRGELNRHNIKGSPGIIVSECIKGEGGTWNDVLSMIRDGHEMSNHSMNHNKVEGAAVEEEAVQSKQYTDQIFASAGQWQQELFFFVYPYDYFPADGIAGVQRAGHIGSRAGDRDPFNGSTNPPINGNEASGDMTITFDVWPRTYSKYARYYEKDVLWNHVYNAIERNGWAVREFHSVVHDNDYEDENQFHGFGPIKASDFNEHLNDQVDAWKKNKLWPTTPGRVLKYRHSRTKCTASASGNTLTYNCSGLDDKQAGEASIIVTTGSDVPGLEAMQQGAPVSVRKLGPSRFAVTGHVLNGPIEISGCNTASVGVDAGDVRAKPQPANSVCDILSVKGTGSDGQMDDLEREPGIELQVLPNPQQRDGRTGSWSSYPGSALLEHISDGGSMVVHYNKGSEAVYGGISLAFMEGNGGGTCYDARAYQGIEFDIKGSVVDPTDWTLNMYTLSLVSAPTQTSAYGGDAPCQVGHYHKMMPSPTGSYTTVRVPWTDFQASTYVDPTTCTPEGVSSHPSPSLDQVLSSLQALDWGCTDTATSCDIYLDNIRLY
;
A
#
# COMPACT_ATOMS: atom_id res chain seq x y z
N MET A 1 11.26 -7.36 59.75
CA MET A 1 10.65 -6.03 59.53
C MET A 1 9.88 -6.07 58.20
N LYS A 2 8.85 -5.24 58.08
CA LYS A 2 7.55 -5.53 57.45
C LYS A 2 7.57 -5.87 55.94
N LYS A 3 6.94 -7.00 55.59
CA LYS A 3 6.21 -7.22 54.33
C LYS A 3 4.78 -6.66 54.48
N SER A 4 4.20 -6.16 53.39
CA SER A 4 2.79 -5.75 53.33
C SER A 4 2.16 -6.25 52.02
N THR A 5 1.49 -7.39 52.15
CA THR A 5 0.40 -7.89 51.31
C THR A 5 -0.83 -6.99 51.42
N PHE A 6 -1.55 -6.74 50.32
CA PHE A 6 -2.98 -6.41 50.36
C PHE A 6 -3.73 -7.34 49.41
N SER A 7 -4.68 -8.07 49.99
CA SER A 7 -5.58 -9.03 49.36
C SER A 7 -6.99 -8.44 49.40
N SER A 8 -7.68 -8.56 48.27
CA SER A 8 -9.10 -8.91 48.07
C SER A 8 -10.17 -8.37 49.04
N THR A 9 -11.26 -7.83 48.47
CA THR A 9 -12.63 -8.41 48.49
C THR A 9 -13.67 -7.30 48.32
N PHE A 10 -14.48 -7.34 47.26
CA PHE A 10 -15.92 -7.08 47.34
C PHE A 10 -16.63 -7.62 46.08
N VAL A 11 -17.51 -8.60 46.29
CA VAL A 11 -18.36 -9.25 45.28
C VAL A 11 -19.82 -9.11 45.71
N ALA A 12 -20.69 -8.85 44.72
CA ALA A 12 -22.16 -8.96 44.68
C ALA A 12 -22.97 -7.91 45.47
N LEU A 13 -24.08 -7.32 45.00
CA LEU A 13 -25.17 -7.77 44.13
C LEU A 13 -25.83 -6.54 43.45
N LEU A 14 -26.24 -6.64 42.17
CA LEU A 14 -27.66 -6.60 41.77
C LEU A 14 -27.81 -6.85 40.26
N ALA A 15 -28.53 -7.92 39.94
CA ALA A 15 -29.08 -8.23 38.62
C ALA A 15 -30.54 -7.75 38.56
N LEU A 16 -30.94 -7.07 37.47
CA LEU A 16 -32.21 -7.27 36.75
C LEU A 16 -32.34 -6.22 35.63
N GLY A 17 -32.53 -6.67 34.38
CA GLY A 17 -32.92 -5.80 33.28
C GLY A 17 -32.43 -6.23 31.90
N LEU A 18 -32.61 -7.50 31.54
CA LEU A 18 -32.27 -8.02 30.21
C LEU A 18 -33.44 -8.88 29.72
N MET A 19 -34.17 -8.37 28.73
CA MET A 19 -34.92 -9.09 27.68
C MET A 19 -35.92 -8.12 27.04
N LEU A 20 -35.64 -7.74 25.78
CA LEU A 20 -36.54 -7.72 24.61
C LEU A 20 -36.05 -6.67 23.60
N GLY A 21 -35.60 -7.12 22.43
CA GLY A 21 -35.17 -6.26 21.33
C GLY A 21 -34.37 -6.99 20.26
N LEU A 22 -34.86 -8.14 19.79
CA LEU A 22 -34.42 -8.77 18.54
C LEU A 22 -35.08 -8.02 17.36
N GLY A 23 -34.31 -7.78 16.30
CA GLY A 23 -34.82 -7.68 14.94
C GLY A 23 -34.51 -6.38 14.21
N ALA A 24 -33.38 -6.36 13.49
CA ALA A 24 -33.26 -5.71 12.18
C ALA A 24 -31.94 -6.16 11.53
N CYS A 25 -32.00 -7.29 10.82
CA CYS A 25 -31.09 -7.56 9.71
C CYS A 25 -31.55 -6.67 8.55
N GLY A 26 -30.67 -5.83 8.02
CA GLY A 26 -30.88 -5.15 6.75
C GLY A 26 -30.43 -6.07 5.61
N ASP A 27 -31.39 -6.56 4.86
CA ASP A 27 -31.21 -7.21 3.55
C ASP A 27 -30.68 -6.18 2.55
N ASP A 28 -29.45 -6.37 2.05
CA ASP A 28 -28.99 -5.76 0.80
C ASP A 28 -29.09 -6.81 -0.32
N SER A 29 -30.31 -7.02 -0.80
CA SER A 29 -30.57 -7.74 -2.05
C SER A 29 -31.77 -7.14 -2.78
N ALA A 30 -31.52 -6.08 -3.58
CA ALA A 30 -32.18 -5.81 -4.86
C ALA A 30 -31.91 -4.36 -5.31
N ARG A 31 -30.87 -4.17 -6.13
CA ARG A 31 -30.85 -3.09 -7.13
C ARG A 31 -30.39 -3.66 -8.46
N THR A 32 -31.38 -3.91 -9.32
CA THR A 32 -31.19 -4.01 -10.76
C THR A 32 -30.80 -2.64 -11.32
N PRO A 33 -29.80 -2.53 -12.21
CA PRO A 33 -29.50 -1.26 -12.88
C PRO A 33 -30.56 -0.96 -13.95
N SER A 34 -31.21 0.20 -13.85
CA SER A 34 -31.95 0.80 -14.96
C SER A 34 -30.95 1.41 -15.93
N GLY A 35 -30.98 0.94 -17.18
CA GLY A 35 -30.08 1.40 -18.24
C GLY A 35 -30.24 2.88 -18.58
N SER A 36 -29.10 3.57 -18.63
CA SER A 36 -28.91 4.84 -19.33
C SER A 36 -28.95 4.60 -20.84
N LYS A 37 -29.70 5.44 -21.56
CA LYS A 37 -29.70 5.52 -23.02
C LYS A 37 -29.09 6.84 -23.43
N ASP A 38 -28.02 6.80 -24.22
CA ASP A 38 -27.70 7.87 -25.16
C ASP A 38 -27.34 7.30 -26.55
N ASN A 39 -28.20 7.67 -27.50
CA ASN A 39 -27.97 8.07 -28.89
C ASN A 39 -26.87 7.39 -29.75
N ASN A 40 -27.31 6.59 -30.74
CA ASN A 40 -27.48 7.04 -32.14
C ASN A 40 -27.15 5.95 -33.18
N LEU A 41 -28.11 5.09 -33.54
CA LEU A 41 -28.24 4.50 -34.88
C LEU A 41 -29.73 4.25 -35.17
N ASN A 42 -30.19 4.63 -36.37
CA ASN A 42 -31.57 4.46 -36.84
C ASN A 42 -32.10 3.05 -36.56
N TYR A 43 -33.04 2.94 -35.62
CA TYR A 43 -33.79 1.71 -35.35
C TYR A 43 -35.29 2.04 -35.51
N ASP A 44 -35.95 1.38 -36.46
CA ASP A 44 -37.40 1.45 -36.66
C ASP A 44 -38.08 0.52 -35.64
N PRO A 45 -38.86 1.05 -34.66
CA PRO A 45 -39.40 0.25 -33.58
C PRO A 45 -40.64 -0.59 -33.95
N ASN A 46 -40.95 -0.78 -35.24
CA ASN A 46 -42.12 -1.56 -35.69
C ASN A 46 -41.80 -2.95 -36.29
N ASP A 47 -40.56 -3.44 -36.22
CA ASP A 47 -40.15 -4.71 -36.85
C ASP A 47 -39.76 -5.82 -35.85
N THR A 48 -40.63 -6.12 -34.88
CA THR A 48 -40.39 -7.21 -33.90
C THR A 48 -41.30 -8.43 -34.06
N ASP A 49 -42.12 -8.47 -35.12
CA ASP A 49 -43.08 -9.56 -35.33
C ASP A 49 -42.70 -10.52 -36.48
N ASP A 50 -41.48 -10.46 -37.03
CA ASP A 50 -40.99 -11.48 -37.97
C ASP A 50 -40.31 -12.66 -37.23
N PRO A 51 -40.95 -13.85 -37.18
CA PRO A 51 -40.36 -15.04 -36.56
C PRO A 51 -39.12 -15.59 -37.31
N ASN A 52 -38.73 -15.02 -38.45
CA ASN A 52 -37.53 -15.41 -39.19
C ASN A 52 -36.36 -14.42 -39.07
N HIS A 53 -36.46 -13.39 -38.23
CA HIS A 53 -35.36 -12.45 -38.03
C HIS A 53 -34.13 -13.16 -37.42
N PRO A 54 -32.92 -13.00 -37.99
CA PRO A 54 -31.71 -13.73 -37.57
C PRO A 54 -31.29 -13.48 -36.12
N ASP A 55 -31.77 -12.39 -35.51
CA ASP A 55 -31.49 -12.01 -34.12
C ASP A 55 -32.61 -12.39 -33.13
N ASN A 56 -33.61 -13.18 -33.54
CA ASN A 56 -34.66 -13.64 -32.63
C ASN A 56 -34.15 -14.80 -31.74
N PRO A 57 -34.00 -14.61 -30.42
CA PRO A 57 -33.48 -15.63 -29.51
C PRO A 57 -34.38 -16.86 -29.36
N ASN A 58 -35.61 -16.82 -29.89
CA ASN A 58 -36.52 -17.96 -29.92
C ASN A 58 -36.48 -18.75 -31.23
N ASN A 59 -35.52 -18.46 -32.14
CA ASN A 59 -35.37 -19.21 -33.39
C ASN A 59 -34.79 -20.62 -33.10
N PRO A 60 -35.52 -21.72 -33.40
CA PRO A 60 -35.07 -23.08 -33.11
C PRO A 60 -33.86 -23.55 -33.93
N ASN A 61 -33.32 -22.71 -34.83
CA ASN A 61 -32.10 -22.96 -35.59
C ASN A 61 -30.85 -22.23 -35.05
N TYR A 62 -30.90 -21.61 -33.86
CA TYR A 62 -29.75 -20.93 -33.25
C TYR A 62 -28.69 -21.94 -32.78
N ASN A 63 -27.73 -22.26 -33.64
CA ASN A 63 -26.67 -23.23 -33.39
C ASN A 63 -25.37 -22.49 -33.02
N ASN A 64 -24.93 -22.61 -31.77
CA ASN A 64 -23.88 -21.80 -31.12
C ASN A 64 -22.44 -22.22 -31.47
N ASN A 65 -22.16 -22.48 -32.75
CA ASN A 65 -20.87 -23.03 -33.21
C ASN A 65 -20.16 -22.16 -34.26
N ASN A 66 -20.38 -20.84 -34.26
CA ASN A 66 -19.70 -19.94 -35.19
C ASN A 66 -18.41 -19.37 -34.56
N SER A 67 -17.27 -19.98 -34.92
CA SER A 67 -15.92 -19.71 -34.37
C SER A 67 -15.26 -18.41 -34.89
N SER A 68 -16.01 -17.33 -35.05
CA SER A 68 -15.50 -16.07 -35.64
C SER A 68 -15.55 -14.86 -34.69
N ASP A 69 -16.01 -15.05 -33.45
CA ASP A 69 -15.92 -14.01 -32.43
C ASP A 69 -14.45 -13.86 -31.98
N PRO A 70 -13.79 -12.71 -32.25
CA PRO A 70 -12.41 -12.47 -31.85
C PRO A 70 -12.22 -12.43 -30.33
N ASN A 71 -13.29 -12.25 -29.54
CA ASN A 71 -13.25 -12.21 -28.08
C ASN A 71 -13.63 -13.53 -27.41
N ASN A 72 -13.95 -14.58 -28.18
CA ASN A 72 -14.23 -15.89 -27.62
C ASN A 72 -12.92 -16.48 -27.03
N PRO A 73 -12.86 -16.83 -25.74
CA PRO A 73 -11.65 -17.37 -25.10
C PRO A 73 -11.23 -18.74 -25.64
N ASN A 74 -12.12 -19.44 -26.36
CA ASN A 74 -11.82 -20.69 -27.05
C ASN A 74 -11.45 -20.50 -28.54
N ASN A 75 -11.43 -19.27 -29.05
CA ASN A 75 -10.99 -18.99 -30.41
C ASN A 75 -9.46 -19.09 -30.48
N PRO A 76 -8.88 -20.02 -31.27
CA PRO A 76 -7.42 -20.18 -31.37
C PRO A 76 -6.71 -18.96 -31.96
N ASN A 77 -7.45 -18.04 -32.60
CA ASN A 77 -6.92 -16.79 -33.16
C ASN A 77 -7.17 -15.57 -32.26
N ASN A 78 -7.73 -15.75 -31.06
CA ASN A 78 -7.85 -14.67 -30.10
C ASN A 78 -6.43 -14.34 -29.58
N PRO A 79 -5.94 -13.08 -29.73
CA PRO A 79 -4.62 -12.68 -29.23
C PRO A 79 -4.45 -12.92 -27.72
N ASN A 80 -5.55 -13.02 -26.97
CA ASN A 80 -5.58 -13.26 -25.53
C ASN A 80 -5.86 -14.74 -25.17
N ASN A 81 -5.87 -15.65 -26.14
CA ASN A 81 -5.97 -17.09 -25.87
C ASN A 81 -4.59 -17.61 -25.44
N PRO A 82 -4.42 -18.20 -24.24
CA PRO A 82 -3.14 -18.72 -23.77
C PRO A 82 -2.60 -19.89 -24.61
N ASN A 83 -3.43 -20.49 -25.48
CA ASN A 83 -3.02 -21.50 -26.45
C ASN A 83 -2.82 -20.93 -27.87
N ASN A 84 -2.76 -19.60 -28.04
CA ASN A 84 -2.54 -18.98 -29.33
C ASN A 84 -1.13 -19.35 -29.86
N PRO A 85 -1.02 -20.07 -30.99
CA PRO A 85 0.27 -20.46 -31.56
C PRO A 85 1.11 -19.29 -32.09
N ASP A 86 0.52 -18.09 -32.18
CA ASP A 86 1.19 -16.86 -32.63
C ASP A 86 1.84 -16.07 -31.48
N LEU A 87 1.67 -16.48 -30.21
CA LEU A 87 2.54 -15.99 -29.16
C LEU A 87 3.97 -16.45 -29.49
N PRO A 88 4.97 -15.54 -29.47
CA PRO A 88 6.33 -15.90 -29.84
C PRO A 88 6.75 -17.11 -29.00
N PRO A 89 7.15 -18.23 -29.63
CA PRO A 89 7.48 -19.43 -28.89
C PRO A 89 8.62 -19.08 -27.93
N ILE A 90 8.49 -19.51 -26.66
CA ILE A 90 9.51 -19.36 -25.62
C ILE A 90 10.76 -20.13 -26.10
N THR A 91 11.59 -19.45 -26.90
CA THR A 91 12.73 -20.03 -27.64
C THR A 91 14.02 -19.31 -27.31
N GLY A 92 13.99 -18.39 -26.34
CA GLY A 92 15.19 -17.88 -25.71
C GLY A 92 15.96 -19.05 -25.10
N ASP A 93 17.24 -19.17 -25.44
CA ASP A 93 18.17 -20.02 -24.70
C ASP A 93 18.43 -19.33 -23.35
N TRP A 94 17.55 -19.60 -22.38
CA TRP A 94 17.61 -19.04 -21.03
C TRP A 94 18.78 -19.60 -20.19
N THR A 95 19.67 -20.38 -20.80
CA THR A 95 20.89 -20.89 -20.17
C THR A 95 22.05 -19.88 -20.20
N TYR A 96 21.93 -18.74 -20.89
CA TYR A 96 22.96 -17.72 -20.90
C TYR A 96 23.04 -16.96 -19.57
N ILE A 97 23.93 -17.44 -18.71
CA ILE A 97 24.44 -16.70 -17.55
C ILE A 97 25.71 -15.99 -18.03
N PRO A 98 25.83 -14.65 -17.93
CA PRO A 98 27.11 -14.01 -18.19
C PRO A 98 28.17 -14.55 -17.22
N ASP A 99 29.17 -15.26 -17.73
CA ASP A 99 30.28 -15.86 -16.95
C ASP A 99 31.07 -14.86 -16.08
N ASN A 100 30.79 -13.56 -16.20
CA ASN A 100 31.50 -12.48 -15.53
C ASN A 100 30.73 -11.82 -14.37
N TYR A 101 29.55 -12.31 -13.97
CA TYR A 101 28.84 -11.76 -12.81
C TYR A 101 29.19 -12.51 -11.51
N THR A 102 30.48 -12.50 -11.14
CA THR A 102 30.85 -12.55 -9.72
C THR A 102 30.66 -11.14 -9.18
N PRO A 103 29.79 -10.90 -8.16
CA PRO A 103 29.74 -9.61 -7.50
C PRO A 103 31.08 -9.39 -6.80
N ASN A 104 32.02 -8.81 -7.52
CA ASN A 104 33.29 -8.32 -7.00
C ASN A 104 32.97 -7.03 -6.24
N TYR A 105 32.32 -7.16 -5.08
CA TYR A 105 32.37 -6.15 -4.04
C TYR A 105 33.63 -6.43 -3.22
N PRO A 106 34.74 -5.68 -3.44
CA PRO A 106 35.97 -5.90 -2.69
C PRO A 106 35.69 -5.47 -1.23
N GLY A 107 35.50 -6.44 -0.35
CA GLY A 107 35.19 -6.21 1.07
C GLY A 107 33.87 -6.81 1.58
N ALA A 108 33.10 -7.54 0.76
CA ALA A 108 31.98 -8.36 1.24
C ALA A 108 32.52 -9.66 1.87
N ASP A 109 33.26 -9.53 2.97
CA ASP A 109 33.73 -10.66 3.76
C ASP A 109 32.53 -11.32 4.45
N ASN A 110 31.88 -12.33 3.86
CA ASN A 110 31.05 -13.37 4.51
C ASN A 110 30.10 -12.99 5.69
N TYR A 111 29.72 -11.73 5.85
CA TYR A 111 28.78 -11.29 6.89
C TYR A 111 27.38 -11.52 6.36
N ASP A 112 26.91 -12.76 6.50
CA ASP A 112 25.49 -13.05 6.39
C ASP A 112 24.81 -12.40 7.61
N PHE A 113 24.33 -11.15 7.46
CA PHE A 113 23.83 -10.35 8.58
C PHE A 113 22.60 -10.97 9.25
N ILE A 114 21.83 -11.72 8.47
CA ILE A 114 20.70 -12.55 8.91
C ILE A 114 20.94 -13.95 8.35
N PRO A 115 21.67 -14.83 9.04
CA PRO A 115 21.95 -16.17 8.55
C PRO A 115 20.66 -16.95 8.33
N GLU A 116 20.41 -17.32 7.08
CA GLU A 116 19.36 -18.29 6.72
C GLU A 116 19.91 -19.71 6.65
N THR A 117 21.23 -19.85 6.53
CA THR A 117 21.89 -21.15 6.46
C THR A 117 21.97 -21.79 7.84
N ALA A 118 21.62 -23.06 7.89
CA ALA A 118 21.76 -23.86 9.08
C ALA A 118 23.23 -24.08 9.48
N LEU A 119 23.49 -24.15 10.78
CA LEU A 119 24.82 -24.32 11.35
C LEU A 119 25.36 -25.73 11.07
N ALA A 120 26.54 -25.83 10.46
CA ALA A 120 27.28 -27.08 10.43
C ALA A 120 27.92 -27.35 11.79
N CYS A 121 27.70 -28.54 12.36
CA CYS A 121 28.21 -28.86 13.68
C CYS A 121 29.64 -29.42 13.65
N ASP A 122 30.58 -28.76 14.33
CA ASP A 122 31.98 -29.22 14.41
C ASP A 122 32.10 -30.54 15.18
N SER A 123 31.34 -30.67 16.26
CA SER A 123 31.28 -31.89 17.07
C SER A 123 30.01 -31.95 17.92
N LYS A 124 29.40 -33.13 17.98
CA LYS A 124 28.15 -33.38 18.71
C LYS A 124 28.38 -33.40 20.22
N THR A 125 27.41 -32.89 20.97
CA THR A 125 27.33 -32.94 22.43
C THR A 125 25.99 -33.51 22.87
N ASP A 126 25.91 -33.91 24.15
CA ASP A 126 24.65 -34.33 24.76
C ASP A 126 23.84 -33.10 25.20
N ALA A 127 22.77 -32.80 24.46
CA ALA A 127 21.81 -31.75 24.81
C ALA A 127 20.88 -32.15 25.98
N GLY A 128 20.90 -33.42 26.42
CA GLY A 128 19.94 -33.95 27.37
C GLY A 128 18.54 -34.10 26.76
N ALA A 129 17.52 -34.28 27.61
CA ALA A 129 16.14 -34.45 27.17
C ALA A 129 15.60 -33.19 26.47
N LEU A 130 14.92 -33.37 25.34
CA LEU A 130 14.24 -32.31 24.60
C LEU A 130 12.79 -32.18 25.07
N SER A 131 12.30 -30.95 25.24
CA SER A 131 10.88 -30.68 25.45
C SER A 131 10.38 -29.51 24.59
N VAL A 132 9.13 -29.57 24.13
CA VAL A 132 8.50 -28.52 23.31
C VAL A 132 7.75 -27.56 24.23
N GLU A 133 8.05 -26.26 24.13
CA GLU A 133 7.26 -25.19 24.76
C GLU A 133 6.02 -24.85 23.92
N GLY A 134 6.18 -24.78 22.60
CA GLY A 134 5.10 -24.45 21.67
C GLY A 134 5.60 -24.08 20.27
N MET A 135 4.67 -23.61 19.44
CA MET A 135 4.96 -23.00 18.14
C MET A 135 5.17 -21.50 18.33
N ALA A 136 6.21 -20.94 17.73
CA ALA A 136 6.47 -19.50 17.82
C ALA A 136 5.45 -18.70 16.98
N VAL A 137 5.03 -17.53 17.49
CA VAL A 137 4.07 -16.64 16.80
C VAL A 137 4.64 -16.14 15.47
N TRP A 138 5.87 -15.64 15.50
CA TRP A 138 6.69 -15.33 14.33
C TRP A 138 7.95 -16.19 14.36
N ARG A 139 8.62 -16.29 13.21
CA ARG A 139 9.83 -17.11 13.08
C ARG A 139 10.84 -16.77 14.18
N ASP A 140 11.40 -17.82 14.76
CA ASP A 140 12.40 -17.79 15.82
C ASP A 140 11.99 -17.02 17.10
N ASP A 141 10.68 -16.96 17.40
CA ASP A 141 10.13 -16.24 18.57
C ASP A 141 10.30 -14.71 18.47
N ALA A 142 10.39 -14.17 17.25
CA ALA A 142 10.39 -12.74 17.03
C ALA A 142 9.08 -12.09 17.48
N ASP A 143 9.13 -10.82 17.89
CA ASP A 143 7.93 -10.07 18.28
C ASP A 143 7.08 -9.66 17.06
N ALA A 144 7.64 -9.52 15.85
CA ALA A 144 6.89 -9.11 14.66
C ALA A 144 7.49 -9.65 13.35
N ALA A 145 6.72 -9.52 12.27
CA ALA A 145 7.20 -9.69 10.90
C ALA A 145 7.16 -8.38 10.11
N TYR A 146 8.03 -8.25 9.10
CA TYR A 146 8.04 -7.11 8.20
C TYR A 146 8.35 -7.54 6.77
N SER A 147 7.57 -7.05 5.81
CA SER A 147 7.76 -7.34 4.38
C SER A 147 7.87 -6.07 3.56
N MET A 148 8.78 -6.12 2.59
CA MET A 148 8.98 -5.06 1.61
C MET A 148 8.57 -5.56 0.24
N ILE A 149 7.71 -4.82 -0.43
CA ILE A 149 7.27 -5.05 -1.80
C ILE A 149 7.84 -3.92 -2.67
N PHE A 150 8.34 -4.27 -3.85
CA PHE A 150 8.88 -3.29 -4.80
C PHE A 150 8.05 -3.35 -6.08
N ASP A 151 7.15 -2.40 -6.26
CA ASP A 151 6.21 -2.38 -7.37
C ASP A 151 6.92 -2.05 -8.70
N ASP A 152 6.19 -2.26 -9.79
CA ASP A 152 6.59 -1.94 -11.16
C ASP A 152 7.84 -2.63 -11.73
N MET A 153 8.27 -3.78 -11.18
CA MET A 153 9.45 -4.48 -11.72
C MET A 153 9.32 -4.72 -13.23
N CYS A 154 10.42 -4.45 -13.94
CA CYS A 154 10.57 -4.36 -15.41
C CYS A 154 10.12 -3.05 -16.05
N GLY A 155 9.37 -2.19 -15.35
CA GLY A 155 9.05 -0.84 -15.81
C GLY A 155 10.32 0.03 -15.89
N TYR A 156 10.43 0.85 -16.93
CA TYR A 156 11.60 1.71 -17.16
C TYR A 156 11.95 2.61 -15.96
N ALA A 157 10.91 3.08 -15.28
CA ALA A 157 11.01 3.99 -14.16
C ALA A 157 11.78 3.41 -12.96
N VAL A 158 11.62 2.11 -12.70
CA VAL A 158 12.18 1.45 -11.51
C VAL A 158 13.42 0.62 -11.80
N ARG A 159 14.06 0.81 -12.96
CA ARG A 159 15.25 0.06 -13.40
C ARG A 159 16.46 0.10 -12.46
N GLN A 160 16.45 0.97 -11.46
CA GLN A 160 17.50 1.01 -10.43
C GLN A 160 17.26 -0.01 -9.31
N LEU A 161 16.06 -0.60 -9.20
CA LEU A 161 15.75 -1.66 -8.25
C LEU A 161 16.69 -2.87 -8.44
N GLN A 162 16.84 -3.36 -9.66
CA GLN A 162 17.67 -4.53 -9.93
C GLN A 162 19.18 -4.28 -9.79
N VAL A 163 19.60 -3.01 -9.79
CA VAL A 163 21.02 -2.62 -9.68
C VAL A 163 21.36 -2.23 -8.24
N VAL A 164 20.69 -1.20 -7.72
CA VAL A 164 20.95 -0.61 -6.41
C VAL A 164 20.18 -1.36 -5.33
N GLY A 165 18.85 -1.43 -5.44
CA GLY A 165 17.99 -2.03 -4.42
C GLY A 165 18.33 -3.49 -4.11
N ARG A 166 18.52 -4.30 -5.16
CA ARG A 166 19.00 -5.69 -5.06
C ARG A 166 20.35 -5.77 -4.36
N GLY A 167 21.29 -4.89 -4.71
CA GLY A 167 22.61 -4.83 -4.08
C GLY A 167 22.53 -4.55 -2.58
N GLU A 168 21.70 -3.59 -2.18
CA GLU A 168 21.47 -3.24 -0.77
C GLU A 168 20.81 -4.38 0.01
N LEU A 169 19.75 -4.98 -0.54
CA LEU A 169 19.07 -6.12 0.07
C LEU A 169 20.00 -7.32 0.27
N ASN A 170 20.76 -7.68 -0.76
CA ASN A 170 21.72 -8.79 -0.71
C ASN A 170 22.82 -8.54 0.32
N ARG A 171 23.31 -7.30 0.43
CA ARG A 171 24.34 -6.93 1.41
C ARG A 171 23.88 -7.19 2.84
N HIS A 172 22.60 -7.07 3.14
CA HIS A 172 22.03 -7.30 4.48
C HIS A 172 21.40 -8.69 4.65
N ASN A 173 21.45 -9.53 3.61
CA ASN A 173 20.67 -10.76 3.48
C ASN A 173 19.18 -10.61 3.83
N ILE A 174 18.59 -9.48 3.45
CA ILE A 174 17.14 -9.26 3.60
C ILE A 174 16.49 -9.56 2.26
N LYS A 175 15.40 -10.33 2.29
CA LYS A 175 14.64 -10.66 1.09
C LYS A 175 13.47 -9.70 0.94
N GLY A 176 13.26 -9.25 -0.29
CA GLY A 176 12.21 -8.33 -0.70
C GLY A 176 11.33 -9.01 -1.73
N SER A 177 10.24 -8.34 -2.11
CA SER A 177 9.23 -8.89 -2.99
C SER A 177 8.88 -8.01 -4.19
N PRO A 178 9.69 -8.03 -5.26
CA PRO A 178 9.37 -7.28 -6.47
C PRO A 178 8.08 -7.74 -7.14
N GLY A 179 7.22 -6.79 -7.49
CA GLY A 179 5.97 -6.99 -8.23
C GLY A 179 6.20 -6.90 -9.73
N ILE A 180 6.00 -8.00 -10.44
CA ILE A 180 6.29 -8.09 -11.88
C ILE A 180 5.13 -7.55 -12.72
N ILE A 181 5.42 -6.61 -13.63
CA ILE A 181 4.52 -6.29 -14.75
C ILE A 181 4.96 -7.12 -15.96
N VAL A 182 4.18 -8.15 -16.29
CA VAL A 182 4.59 -9.18 -17.27
C VAL A 182 4.92 -8.58 -18.64
N SER A 183 4.06 -7.70 -19.15
CA SER A 183 4.24 -7.08 -20.46
C SER A 183 5.49 -6.19 -20.53
N GLU A 184 5.87 -5.52 -19.45
CA GLU A 184 7.10 -4.70 -19.39
C GLU A 184 8.35 -5.59 -19.45
N CYS A 185 8.34 -6.75 -18.77
CA CYS A 185 9.45 -7.70 -18.88
C CYS A 185 9.60 -8.30 -20.29
N ILE A 186 8.49 -8.41 -21.03
CA ILE A 186 8.49 -8.85 -22.44
C ILE A 186 9.09 -7.75 -23.34
N LYS A 187 8.75 -6.47 -23.10
CA LYS A 187 9.33 -5.33 -23.84
C LYS A 187 10.82 -5.17 -23.56
N GLY A 188 11.24 -5.36 -22.31
CA GLY A 188 12.65 -5.33 -21.90
C GLY A 188 13.24 -3.93 -21.71
N GLU A 189 12.41 -2.88 -21.61
CA GLU A 189 12.87 -1.49 -21.57
C GLU A 189 13.42 -1.09 -20.19
N GLY A 190 12.80 -1.53 -19.10
CA GLY A 190 13.23 -1.25 -17.73
C GLY A 190 13.82 -2.44 -16.96
N GLY A 191 13.71 -3.63 -17.52
CA GLY A 191 14.17 -4.88 -16.96
C GLY A 191 13.66 -6.03 -17.81
N THR A 192 14.37 -7.15 -17.74
CA THR A 192 14.09 -8.35 -18.53
C THR A 192 13.72 -9.50 -17.62
N TRP A 193 13.19 -10.58 -18.20
CA TRP A 193 13.03 -11.85 -17.48
C TRP A 193 14.35 -12.36 -16.87
N ASN A 194 15.51 -12.04 -17.44
CA ASN A 194 16.79 -12.40 -16.83
C ASN A 194 17.04 -11.67 -15.50
N ASP A 195 16.59 -10.42 -15.38
CA ASP A 195 16.70 -9.65 -14.14
C ASP A 195 15.78 -10.25 -13.07
N VAL A 196 14.53 -10.57 -13.43
CA VAL A 196 13.58 -11.29 -12.56
C VAL A 196 14.18 -12.61 -12.05
N LEU A 197 14.63 -13.47 -12.97
CA LEU A 197 15.22 -14.76 -12.62
C LEU A 197 16.49 -14.59 -11.77
N SER A 198 17.25 -13.52 -11.96
CA SER A 198 18.42 -13.25 -11.14
C SER A 198 18.07 -12.85 -9.71
N MET A 199 16.98 -12.10 -9.49
CA MET A 199 16.50 -11.81 -8.14
C MET A 199 15.98 -13.06 -7.44
N ILE A 200 15.31 -13.96 -8.16
CA ILE A 200 14.88 -15.25 -7.59
C ILE A 200 16.10 -16.08 -7.18
N ARG A 201 17.15 -16.16 -8.01
CA ARG A 201 18.40 -16.86 -7.65
C ARG A 201 19.07 -16.32 -6.39
N ASP A 202 18.90 -15.03 -6.11
CA ASP A 202 19.40 -14.39 -4.88
C ASP A 202 18.47 -14.59 -3.66
N GLY A 203 17.35 -15.28 -3.84
CA GLY A 203 16.39 -15.63 -2.79
C GLY A 203 15.26 -14.63 -2.59
N HIS A 204 15.08 -13.65 -3.48
CA HIS A 204 13.91 -12.78 -3.45
C HIS A 204 12.66 -13.53 -3.93
N GLU A 205 11.51 -13.29 -3.30
CA GLU A 205 10.23 -13.81 -3.75
C GLU A 205 9.63 -12.83 -4.77
N MET A 206 9.16 -13.28 -5.91
CA MET A 206 8.42 -12.42 -6.83
C MET A 206 6.94 -12.40 -6.48
N SER A 207 6.33 -11.23 -6.61
CA SER A 207 4.88 -11.03 -6.56
C SER A 207 4.31 -10.77 -7.95
N ASN A 208 3.03 -11.09 -8.13
CA ASN A 208 2.31 -10.73 -9.34
C ASN A 208 1.88 -9.26 -9.25
N HIS A 209 2.29 -8.43 -10.22
CA HIS A 209 1.83 -7.04 -10.36
C HIS A 209 1.13 -6.80 -11.71
N SER A 210 0.39 -7.83 -12.11
CA SER A 210 -0.49 -7.87 -13.27
C SER A 210 0.18 -8.05 -14.63
N MET A 211 -0.64 -8.16 -15.69
CA MET A 211 -0.17 -8.35 -17.05
C MET A 211 0.33 -7.03 -17.64
N ASN A 212 -0.52 -6.01 -17.62
CA ASN A 212 -0.30 -4.73 -18.31
C ASN A 212 -0.37 -3.52 -17.37
N HIS A 213 -0.35 -3.75 -16.05
CA HIS A 213 -0.50 -2.69 -15.06
C HIS A 213 -1.83 -1.91 -15.21
N ASN A 214 -2.92 -2.62 -15.51
CA ASN A 214 -4.28 -2.07 -15.57
C ASN A 214 -5.07 -2.37 -14.29
N LYS A 215 -6.16 -1.62 -14.08
CA LYS A 215 -7.13 -1.90 -13.01
C LYS A 215 -7.71 -3.31 -13.14
N VAL A 216 -7.77 -4.03 -12.02
CA VAL A 216 -8.19 -5.44 -11.97
C VAL A 216 -9.68 -5.52 -11.64
N GLU A 217 -10.52 -5.30 -12.65
CA GLU A 217 -11.99 -5.26 -12.50
C GLU A 217 -12.72 -5.92 -13.68
N GLY A 218 -13.92 -6.45 -13.44
CA GLY A 218 -14.77 -7.01 -14.48
C GLY A 218 -14.06 -8.04 -15.35
N ALA A 219 -14.02 -7.79 -16.67
CA ALA A 219 -13.36 -8.69 -17.63
C ALA A 219 -11.82 -8.64 -17.56
N ALA A 220 -11.22 -7.55 -17.06
CA ALA A 220 -9.77 -7.40 -16.98
C ALA A 220 -9.14 -8.37 -15.97
N VAL A 221 -9.92 -8.85 -14.99
CA VAL A 221 -9.48 -9.85 -14.00
C VAL A 221 -8.81 -11.08 -14.64
N GLU A 222 -9.36 -11.58 -15.74
CA GLU A 222 -8.83 -12.78 -16.41
C GLU A 222 -7.41 -12.51 -16.93
N GLU A 223 -7.22 -11.42 -17.67
CA GLU A 223 -5.92 -11.06 -18.23
C GLU A 223 -4.93 -10.64 -17.13
N GLU A 224 -5.35 -9.71 -16.27
CA GLU A 224 -4.47 -9.06 -15.31
C GLU A 224 -4.08 -9.97 -14.13
N ALA A 225 -4.92 -10.92 -13.71
CA ALA A 225 -4.60 -11.80 -12.58
C ALA A 225 -4.34 -13.27 -12.96
N VAL A 226 -5.14 -13.84 -13.87
CA VAL A 226 -5.04 -15.27 -14.21
C VAL A 226 -3.93 -15.50 -15.22
N GLN A 227 -3.96 -14.80 -16.35
CA GLN A 227 -2.97 -14.98 -17.41
C GLN A 227 -1.57 -14.53 -16.99
N SER A 228 -1.46 -13.41 -16.28
CA SER A 228 -0.18 -12.92 -15.73
C SER A 228 0.49 -13.97 -14.84
N LYS A 229 -0.28 -14.62 -13.96
CA LYS A 229 0.20 -15.71 -13.11
C LYS A 229 0.61 -16.92 -13.93
N GLN A 230 -0.25 -17.41 -14.82
CA GLN A 230 0.04 -18.59 -15.64
C GLN A 230 1.33 -18.42 -16.45
N TYR A 231 1.49 -17.25 -17.08
CA TYR A 231 2.67 -16.91 -17.86
C TYR A 231 3.94 -16.92 -17.00
N THR A 232 3.88 -16.28 -15.84
CA THR A 232 5.04 -16.18 -14.94
C THR A 232 5.40 -17.54 -14.33
N ASP A 233 4.42 -18.31 -13.85
CA ASP A 233 4.62 -19.65 -13.30
C ASP A 233 5.29 -20.57 -14.35
N GLN A 234 4.86 -20.48 -15.62
CA GLN A 234 5.47 -21.25 -16.71
C GLN A 234 6.95 -20.89 -16.91
N ILE A 235 7.30 -19.60 -16.87
CA ILE A 235 8.69 -19.14 -16.99
C ILE A 235 9.52 -19.67 -15.82
N PHE A 236 9.03 -19.52 -14.59
CA PHE A 236 9.73 -19.95 -13.39
C PHE A 236 9.98 -21.45 -13.36
N ALA A 237 8.95 -22.24 -13.70
CA ALA A 237 9.07 -23.69 -13.83
C ALA A 237 10.07 -24.09 -14.92
N SER A 238 10.01 -23.44 -16.10
CA SER A 238 10.92 -23.72 -17.22
C SER A 238 12.37 -23.36 -16.90
N ALA A 239 12.59 -22.31 -16.10
CA ALA A 239 13.90 -21.87 -15.64
C ALA A 239 14.40 -22.64 -14.40
N GLY A 240 13.64 -23.62 -13.90
CA GLY A 240 14.03 -24.45 -12.76
C GLY A 240 14.24 -23.67 -11.46
N GLN A 241 13.51 -22.57 -11.27
CA GLN A 241 13.65 -21.73 -10.07
C GLN A 241 13.10 -22.42 -8.81
N TRP A 242 13.56 -21.98 -7.64
CA TRP A 242 13.03 -22.47 -6.36
C TRP A 242 11.59 -22.01 -6.14
N GLN A 243 11.27 -20.77 -6.54
CA GLN A 243 9.90 -20.30 -6.64
C GLN A 243 9.38 -20.70 -8.01
N GLN A 244 8.42 -21.64 -8.04
CA GLN A 244 7.78 -22.10 -9.27
C GLN A 244 6.42 -21.47 -9.51
N GLU A 245 5.83 -20.87 -8.47
CA GLU A 245 4.52 -20.24 -8.52
C GLU A 245 4.52 -18.87 -7.84
N LEU A 246 3.75 -17.92 -8.39
CA LEU A 246 3.41 -16.67 -7.71
C LEU A 246 2.33 -16.90 -6.65
N PHE A 247 2.60 -16.48 -5.41
CA PHE A 247 1.70 -16.68 -4.27
C PHE A 247 0.96 -15.41 -3.85
N PHE A 248 1.55 -14.24 -4.12
CA PHE A 248 1.05 -12.96 -3.66
C PHE A 248 0.77 -12.03 -4.84
N PHE A 249 -0.33 -11.28 -4.76
CA PHE A 249 -0.74 -10.33 -5.79
C PHE A 249 -0.77 -8.90 -5.27
N VAL A 250 -0.32 -7.98 -6.11
CA VAL A 250 -0.24 -6.54 -5.85
C VAL A 250 -1.06 -5.82 -6.91
N TYR A 251 -2.08 -5.05 -6.51
CA TYR A 251 -2.98 -4.39 -7.45
C TYR A 251 -2.34 -3.12 -8.02
N PRO A 252 -2.30 -2.95 -9.35
CA PRO A 252 -1.97 -1.68 -9.98
C PRO A 252 -2.83 -0.54 -9.42
N TYR A 253 -2.20 0.61 -9.19
CA TYR A 253 -2.83 1.83 -8.65
C TYR A 253 -3.53 1.64 -7.28
N ASP A 254 -3.22 0.56 -6.56
CA ASP A 254 -3.95 0.16 -5.35
C ASP A 254 -5.46 0.08 -5.56
N TYR A 255 -5.90 -0.35 -6.75
CA TYR A 255 -7.31 -0.47 -7.09
C TYR A 255 -7.79 -1.93 -6.99
N PHE A 256 -8.52 -2.23 -5.92
CA PHE A 256 -8.94 -3.61 -5.58
C PHE A 256 -10.46 -3.71 -5.30
N PRO A 257 -11.31 -3.68 -6.34
CA PRO A 257 -12.74 -3.89 -6.15
C PRO A 257 -13.02 -5.34 -5.71
N ALA A 258 -14.19 -5.57 -5.12
CA ALA A 258 -14.52 -6.87 -4.51
C ALA A 258 -14.48 -8.05 -5.51
N ASP A 259 -14.88 -7.81 -6.77
CA ASP A 259 -14.79 -8.78 -7.86
C ASP A 259 -13.34 -9.05 -8.29
N GLY A 260 -12.50 -8.01 -8.29
CA GLY A 260 -11.04 -8.11 -8.46
C GLY A 260 -10.40 -9.01 -7.40
N ILE A 261 -10.71 -8.78 -6.12
CA ILE A 261 -10.27 -9.61 -4.99
C ILE A 261 -10.67 -11.07 -5.17
N ALA A 262 -11.94 -11.31 -5.48
CA ALA A 262 -12.43 -12.67 -5.73
C ALA A 262 -11.73 -13.30 -6.96
N GLY A 263 -11.42 -12.50 -7.97
CA GLY A 263 -10.70 -12.89 -9.18
C GLY A 263 -9.28 -13.37 -8.91
N VAL A 264 -8.50 -12.55 -8.20
CA VAL A 264 -7.13 -12.88 -7.79
C VAL A 264 -7.09 -14.14 -6.92
N GLN A 265 -8.06 -14.32 -6.03
CA GLN A 265 -8.19 -15.55 -5.24
C GLN A 265 -8.48 -16.76 -6.12
N ARG A 266 -9.39 -16.65 -7.11
CA ARG A 266 -9.68 -17.72 -8.07
C ARG A 266 -8.48 -18.06 -8.96
N ALA A 267 -7.61 -17.08 -9.26
CA ALA A 267 -6.35 -17.30 -9.97
C ALA A 267 -5.35 -18.16 -9.16
N GLY A 268 -5.61 -18.39 -7.86
CA GLY A 268 -4.82 -19.28 -7.02
C GLY A 268 -3.73 -18.59 -6.19
N HIS A 269 -3.75 -17.26 -6.10
CA HIS A 269 -2.94 -16.54 -5.12
C HIS A 269 -3.46 -16.84 -3.70
N ILE A 270 -2.54 -16.93 -2.73
CA ILE A 270 -2.88 -17.19 -1.32
C ILE A 270 -2.95 -15.90 -0.49
N GLY A 271 -2.57 -14.77 -1.09
CA GLY A 271 -2.83 -13.46 -0.51
C GLY A 271 -2.66 -12.32 -1.49
N SER A 272 -3.10 -11.14 -1.09
CA SER A 272 -2.94 -9.92 -1.88
C SER A 272 -2.95 -8.64 -1.05
N ARG A 273 -2.27 -7.62 -1.57
CA ARG A 273 -2.26 -6.25 -1.06
C ARG A 273 -3.54 -5.53 -1.49
N ALA A 274 -4.62 -5.70 -0.72
CA ALA A 274 -5.93 -5.08 -0.97
C ALA A 274 -6.66 -4.70 0.34
N GLY A 275 -5.89 -4.50 1.41
CA GLY A 275 -6.42 -3.97 2.65
C GLY A 275 -6.52 -2.45 2.59
N ASP A 276 -7.28 -1.90 3.53
CA ASP A 276 -7.42 -0.46 3.68
C ASP A 276 -6.04 0.22 3.84
N ARG A 277 -5.71 1.09 2.87
CA ARG A 277 -4.60 2.05 2.97
C ARG A 277 -4.89 3.11 4.04
N ASP A 278 -6.13 3.16 4.53
CA ASP A 278 -6.78 4.03 5.51
C ASP A 278 -7.19 5.40 4.98
N PRO A 279 -8.49 5.75 5.09
CA PRO A 279 -9.02 7.05 4.71
C PRO A 279 -8.77 8.10 5.80
N PHE A 280 -7.50 8.39 6.11
CA PHE A 280 -7.09 9.63 6.80
C PHE A 280 -7.21 9.70 8.36
N ASN A 281 -7.26 8.60 9.12
CA ASN A 281 -7.40 8.68 10.61
C ASN A 281 -6.09 8.90 11.43
N GLY A 282 -4.95 9.17 10.76
CA GLY A 282 -3.66 9.43 11.40
C GLY A 282 -3.05 8.21 12.13
N SER A 283 -2.04 8.45 12.98
CA SER A 283 -1.22 7.41 13.61
C SER A 283 -1.93 6.44 14.58
N THR A 284 -3.26 6.55 14.75
CA THR A 284 -4.03 5.76 15.71
C THR A 284 -4.34 4.35 15.21
N ASN A 285 -4.40 4.16 13.88
CA ASN A 285 -4.63 2.86 13.26
C ASN A 285 -3.54 2.52 12.22
N PRO A 286 -2.28 2.28 12.64
CA PRO A 286 -1.22 1.86 11.73
C PRO A 286 -1.65 0.59 10.96
N PRO A 287 -1.28 0.45 9.67
CA PRO A 287 -1.70 -0.66 8.82
C PRO A 287 -0.88 -1.91 9.17
N ILE A 288 -1.21 -2.51 10.31
CA ILE A 288 -0.54 -3.68 10.88
C ILE A 288 -1.49 -4.86 10.81
N ASN A 289 -1.06 -5.90 10.10
CA ASN A 289 -1.80 -7.13 9.96
C ASN A 289 -1.62 -8.01 11.21
N GLY A 290 -2.66 -8.78 11.56
CA GLY A 290 -2.61 -9.69 12.70
C GLY A 290 -1.72 -10.91 12.47
N ASN A 291 -1.32 -11.57 13.55
CA ASN A 291 -0.52 -12.81 13.51
C ASN A 291 -1.34 -14.08 13.17
N GLU A 292 -2.66 -14.03 13.27
CA GLU A 292 -3.56 -15.12 12.86
C GLU A 292 -3.81 -15.10 11.36
N ALA A 293 -3.87 -16.26 10.70
CA ALA A 293 -4.10 -16.39 9.26
C ALA A 293 -5.55 -16.02 8.86
N SER A 294 -5.80 -14.72 8.74
CA SER A 294 -7.07 -14.13 8.34
C SER A 294 -6.84 -12.88 7.48
N GLY A 295 -7.82 -12.56 6.62
CA GLY A 295 -7.76 -11.39 5.75
C GLY A 295 -6.62 -11.42 4.73
N ASP A 296 -6.15 -12.61 4.33
CA ASP A 296 -4.94 -12.74 3.50
C ASP A 296 -5.09 -12.14 2.11
N MET A 297 -6.33 -12.00 1.62
CA MET A 297 -6.63 -11.30 0.36
C MET A 297 -6.85 -9.79 0.54
N THR A 298 -6.77 -9.27 1.76
CA THR A 298 -7.02 -7.86 2.10
C THR A 298 -5.93 -7.37 3.05
N ILE A 299 -4.68 -7.70 2.73
CA ILE A 299 -3.52 -7.29 3.55
C ILE A 299 -3.37 -5.77 3.49
N THR A 300 -3.39 -5.15 4.67
CA THR A 300 -3.14 -3.72 4.84
C THR A 300 -1.64 -3.42 4.71
N PHE A 301 -1.31 -2.24 4.23
CA PHE A 301 0.07 -1.85 3.92
C PHE A 301 0.25 -0.34 4.10
N ASP A 302 1.50 0.10 4.07
CA ASP A 302 1.86 1.51 4.00
C ASP A 302 2.77 1.78 2.80
N VAL A 303 2.61 2.95 2.20
CA VAL A 303 3.30 3.33 0.95
C VAL A 303 4.48 4.25 1.27
N TRP A 304 5.60 4.06 0.58
CA TRP A 304 6.66 5.07 0.48
C TRP A 304 6.45 5.87 -0.82
N PRO A 305 6.57 7.22 -0.83
CA PRO A 305 7.31 8.08 0.09
C PRO A 305 6.50 8.61 1.29
N ARG A 306 7.15 9.40 2.17
CA ARG A 306 6.53 10.00 3.38
C ARG A 306 5.15 10.61 3.11
N THR A 307 5.01 11.28 1.98
CA THR A 307 3.81 12.01 1.55
C THR A 307 2.61 11.11 1.24
N TYR A 308 2.86 9.84 0.95
CA TYR A 308 1.85 8.82 0.71
C TYR A 308 1.70 7.85 1.90
N SER A 309 2.58 7.96 2.90
CA SER A 309 2.59 7.14 4.11
C SER A 309 1.59 7.66 5.15
N LYS A 310 0.96 6.73 5.89
CA LYS A 310 0.22 7.08 7.13
C LYS A 310 1.07 7.77 8.19
N TYR A 311 2.40 7.67 8.06
CA TYR A 311 3.37 8.29 8.95
C TYR A 311 3.89 9.63 8.42
N ALA A 312 3.16 10.32 7.55
CA ALA A 312 3.54 11.64 7.02
C ALA A 312 3.94 12.68 8.10
N ARG A 313 3.40 12.53 9.32
CA ARG A 313 3.74 13.34 10.51
C ARG A 313 5.08 13.00 11.17
N TYR A 314 5.85 12.05 10.65
CA TYR A 314 7.18 11.72 11.12
C TYR A 314 8.22 12.30 10.17
N TYR A 315 9.39 12.65 10.66
CA TYR A 315 10.50 13.03 9.78
C TYR A 315 10.78 11.89 8.81
N GLU A 316 11.20 12.22 7.59
CA GLU A 316 11.35 11.27 6.49
C GLU A 316 12.14 10.01 6.88
N LYS A 317 13.30 10.18 7.51
CA LYS A 317 14.13 9.07 8.04
C LYS A 317 13.44 8.19 9.10
N ASP A 318 12.42 8.71 9.77
CA ASP A 318 11.72 8.03 10.88
C ASP A 318 10.46 7.30 10.41
N VAL A 319 9.92 7.64 9.23
CA VAL A 319 8.72 7.02 8.64
C VAL A 319 8.89 5.51 8.49
N LEU A 320 10.06 5.09 7.98
CA LEU A 320 10.36 3.68 7.71
C LEU A 320 10.41 2.88 9.01
N TRP A 321 11.19 3.35 9.99
CA TRP A 321 11.34 2.68 11.28
C TRP A 321 10.04 2.68 12.10
N ASN A 322 9.24 3.76 12.07
CA ASN A 322 8.01 3.81 12.86
C ASN A 322 7.00 2.74 12.45
N HIS A 323 6.95 2.36 11.16
CA HIS A 323 6.11 1.26 10.71
C HIS A 323 6.55 -0.09 11.28
N VAL A 324 7.87 -0.35 11.25
CA VAL A 324 8.47 -1.56 11.83
C VAL A 324 8.21 -1.59 13.34
N TYR A 325 8.42 -0.47 14.04
CA TYR A 325 8.18 -0.37 15.47
C TYR A 325 6.73 -0.66 15.84
N ASN A 326 5.75 -0.14 15.08
CA ASN A 326 4.33 -0.43 15.32
C ASN A 326 3.99 -1.90 15.12
N ALA A 327 4.65 -2.61 14.20
CA ALA A 327 4.49 -4.05 14.07
C ALA A 327 5.00 -4.77 15.33
N ILE A 328 6.20 -4.41 15.81
CA ILE A 328 6.79 -4.94 17.05
C ILE A 328 5.87 -4.69 18.25
N GLU A 329 5.38 -3.46 18.43
CA GLU A 329 4.50 -3.08 19.55
C GLU A 329 3.17 -3.85 19.53
N ARG A 330 2.65 -4.17 18.34
CA ARG A 330 1.37 -4.86 18.16
C ARG A 330 1.50 -6.38 18.02
N ASN A 331 2.70 -6.93 18.10
CA ASN A 331 2.98 -8.33 17.76
C ASN A 331 2.39 -8.74 16.40
N GLY A 332 2.57 -7.87 15.41
CA GLY A 332 1.90 -7.94 14.11
C GLY A 332 2.84 -8.06 12.91
N TRP A 333 2.27 -7.86 11.73
CA TRP A 333 2.98 -7.89 10.45
C TRP A 333 2.75 -6.59 9.67
N ALA A 334 3.84 -5.85 9.43
CA ALA A 334 3.82 -4.67 8.60
C ALA A 334 4.26 -5.00 7.16
N VAL A 335 3.53 -4.45 6.19
CA VAL A 335 3.86 -4.55 4.75
C VAL A 335 4.12 -3.16 4.22
N ARG A 336 5.31 -2.95 3.66
CA ARG A 336 5.74 -1.69 3.08
C ARG A 336 5.89 -1.83 1.58
N GLU A 337 5.28 -0.90 0.87
CA GLU A 337 5.52 -0.71 -0.56
C GLU A 337 6.65 0.29 -0.81
N PHE A 338 7.47 -0.04 -1.78
CA PHE A 338 8.44 0.79 -2.45
C PHE A 338 8.26 0.63 -3.96
N HIS A 339 8.91 1.49 -4.74
CA HIS A 339 9.03 1.29 -6.19
C HIS A 339 10.50 1.16 -6.58
N SER A 340 11.29 2.22 -6.39
CA SER A 340 12.69 2.27 -6.80
C SER A 340 13.63 2.64 -5.65
N VAL A 341 14.84 2.08 -5.67
CA VAL A 341 15.98 2.49 -4.84
C VAL A 341 17.02 3.10 -5.76
N VAL A 342 17.44 4.33 -5.50
CA VAL A 342 18.33 5.09 -6.39
C VAL A 342 19.62 5.49 -5.68
N HIS A 343 20.69 5.69 -6.43
CA HIS A 343 21.90 6.25 -5.86
C HIS A 343 21.63 7.68 -5.33
N ASP A 344 22.27 8.04 -4.21
CA ASP A 344 22.07 9.34 -3.57
C ASP A 344 22.36 10.52 -4.51
N ASN A 345 23.31 10.36 -5.43
CA ASN A 345 23.69 11.38 -6.42
C ASN A 345 22.73 11.45 -7.62
N ASP A 346 21.94 10.42 -7.87
CA ASP A 346 20.96 10.38 -8.95
C ASP A 346 19.60 10.88 -8.46
N TYR A 347 19.33 10.82 -7.15
CA TYR A 347 18.06 11.23 -6.56
C TYR A 347 17.63 12.67 -6.92
N GLU A 348 18.59 13.60 -7.01
CA GLU A 348 18.33 15.01 -7.34
C GLU A 348 18.43 15.28 -8.87
N ASP A 349 18.73 14.28 -9.70
CA ASP A 349 18.82 14.44 -11.15
C ASP A 349 17.44 14.34 -11.79
N GLU A 350 16.81 15.50 -11.97
CA GLU A 350 15.50 15.63 -12.64
C GLU A 350 15.48 15.04 -14.07
N ASN A 351 16.62 14.84 -14.71
CA ASN A 351 16.68 14.23 -16.05
C ASN A 351 16.55 12.71 -16.02
N GLN A 352 16.59 12.10 -14.84
CA GLN A 352 16.42 10.67 -14.66
C GLN A 352 15.05 10.36 -14.08
N PHE A 353 14.22 9.72 -14.89
CA PHE A 353 12.97 9.18 -14.40
C PHE A 353 13.24 7.96 -13.52
N HIS A 354 12.94 8.08 -12.23
CA HIS A 354 13.16 7.08 -11.18
C HIS A 354 11.87 6.43 -10.67
N GLY A 355 10.75 6.71 -11.34
CA GLY A 355 9.43 6.24 -10.93
C GLY A 355 8.87 7.00 -9.74
N PHE A 356 7.74 6.50 -9.27
CA PHE A 356 7.04 7.05 -8.13
C PHE A 356 7.86 6.83 -6.84
N GLY A 357 8.03 7.89 -6.04
CA GLY A 357 8.60 7.79 -4.69
C GLY A 357 9.94 7.04 -4.58
N PRO A 358 10.99 7.40 -5.32
CA PRO A 358 12.28 6.75 -5.15
C PRO A 358 12.79 6.94 -3.71
N ILE A 359 13.56 5.98 -3.21
CA ILE A 359 14.29 6.11 -1.94
C ILE A 359 15.80 6.19 -2.21
N LYS A 360 16.49 7.09 -1.51
CA LYS A 360 17.96 7.17 -1.53
C LYS A 360 18.57 5.88 -1.00
N ALA A 361 19.62 5.40 -1.64
CA ALA A 361 20.35 4.21 -1.20
C ALA A 361 20.84 4.34 0.25
N SER A 362 21.27 5.54 0.67
CA SER A 362 21.64 5.80 2.08
C SER A 362 20.52 5.51 3.07
N ASP A 363 19.32 6.02 2.78
CA ASP A 363 18.16 5.96 3.67
C ASP A 363 17.59 4.54 3.70
N PHE A 364 17.59 3.88 2.54
CA PHE A 364 17.23 2.48 2.43
C PHE A 364 18.22 1.59 3.20
N ASN A 365 19.53 1.84 3.08
CA ASN A 365 20.56 1.13 3.83
C ASN A 365 20.44 1.36 5.36
N GLU A 366 20.17 2.58 5.84
CA GLU A 366 19.88 2.82 7.27
C GLU A 366 18.68 1.98 7.74
N HIS A 367 17.60 1.95 6.95
CA HIS A 367 16.43 1.14 7.25
C HIS A 367 16.72 -0.38 7.29
N LEU A 368 17.54 -0.89 6.37
CA LEU A 368 17.97 -2.30 6.41
C LEU A 368 18.84 -2.59 7.65
N ASN A 369 19.71 -1.66 8.06
CA ASN A 369 20.51 -1.80 9.28
C ASN A 369 19.62 -1.85 10.54
N ASP A 370 18.59 -1.02 10.62
CA ASP A 370 17.61 -1.05 11.72
C ASP A 370 16.85 -2.40 11.76
N GLN A 371 16.51 -2.98 10.60
CA GLN A 371 15.91 -4.31 10.53
C GLN A 371 16.85 -5.42 10.98
N VAL A 372 18.14 -5.37 10.59
CA VAL A 372 19.16 -6.33 11.04
C VAL A 372 19.35 -6.25 12.56
N ASP A 373 19.45 -5.05 13.13
CA ASP A 373 19.55 -4.84 14.58
C ASP A 373 18.32 -5.41 15.31
N ALA A 374 17.12 -5.15 14.79
CA ALA A 374 15.88 -5.69 15.32
C ALA A 374 15.82 -7.22 15.23
N TRP A 375 16.29 -7.81 14.13
CA TRP A 375 16.40 -9.26 14.01
C TRP A 375 17.39 -9.82 15.04
N LYS A 376 18.59 -9.24 15.21
CA LYS A 376 19.60 -9.70 16.18
C LYS A 376 19.08 -9.73 17.62
N LYS A 377 18.22 -8.77 17.97
CA LYS A 377 17.55 -8.65 19.28
C LYS A 377 16.24 -9.46 19.39
N ASN A 378 15.98 -10.32 18.41
CA ASN A 378 14.77 -11.15 18.32
C ASN A 378 13.45 -10.36 18.35
N LYS A 379 13.46 -9.14 17.78
CA LYS A 379 12.27 -8.28 17.71
C LYS A 379 11.56 -8.39 16.37
N LEU A 380 12.30 -8.64 15.30
CA LEU A 380 11.75 -8.60 13.95
C LEU A 380 12.18 -9.79 13.11
N TRP A 381 11.25 -10.32 12.34
CA TRP A 381 11.50 -11.23 11.23
C TRP A 381 11.27 -10.49 9.89
N PRO A 382 12.33 -9.92 9.28
CA PRO A 382 12.24 -9.35 7.95
C PRO A 382 12.18 -10.47 6.91
N THR A 383 11.14 -10.49 6.08
CA THR A 383 10.90 -11.56 5.10
C THR A 383 9.87 -11.16 4.04
N THR A 384 9.66 -12.00 3.04
CA THR A 384 8.72 -11.78 1.94
C THR A 384 7.28 -12.12 2.32
N PRO A 385 6.26 -11.50 1.67
CA PRO A 385 4.87 -11.62 2.09
C PRO A 385 4.32 -13.05 1.97
N GLY A 386 4.63 -13.78 0.90
CA GLY A 386 4.14 -15.16 0.75
C GLY A 386 4.74 -16.10 1.80
N ARG A 387 5.98 -15.88 2.22
CA ARG A 387 6.59 -16.62 3.34
C ARG A 387 5.90 -16.33 4.68
N VAL A 388 5.51 -15.08 4.94
CA VAL A 388 4.69 -14.74 6.14
C VAL A 388 3.33 -15.43 6.11
N LEU A 389 2.64 -15.40 4.96
CA LEU A 389 1.34 -16.06 4.79
C LEU A 389 1.45 -17.57 5.07
N LYS A 390 2.40 -18.25 4.42
CA LYS A 390 2.62 -19.69 4.62
C LYS A 390 2.98 -20.02 6.07
N TYR A 391 3.78 -19.18 6.72
CA TYR A 391 4.12 -19.34 8.13
C TYR A 391 2.88 -19.21 9.03
N ARG A 392 2.05 -18.17 8.84
CA ARG A 392 0.81 -17.96 9.62
C ARG A 392 -0.11 -19.17 9.50
N HIS A 393 -0.34 -19.67 8.28
CA HIS A 393 -1.16 -20.87 8.04
C HIS A 393 -0.55 -22.12 8.68
N SER A 394 0.75 -22.35 8.46
CA SER A 394 1.46 -23.50 9.02
C SER A 394 1.42 -23.51 10.55
N ARG A 395 1.72 -22.37 11.19
CA ARG A 395 1.66 -22.21 12.64
C ARG A 395 0.25 -22.46 13.19
N THR A 396 -0.77 -21.87 12.57
CA THR A 396 -2.16 -21.97 13.07
C THR A 396 -2.75 -23.37 12.88
N LYS A 397 -2.34 -24.10 11.83
CA LYS A 397 -2.88 -25.44 11.52
C LYS A 397 -2.06 -26.59 12.06
N CYS A 398 -0.78 -26.38 12.37
CA CYS A 398 0.10 -27.42 12.88
C CYS A 398 0.27 -27.37 14.40
N THR A 399 0.57 -28.53 14.97
CA THR A 399 1.09 -28.68 16.34
C THR A 399 2.46 -29.35 16.29
N ALA A 400 3.27 -29.16 17.32
CA ALA A 400 4.58 -29.79 17.44
C ALA A 400 4.68 -30.70 18.67
N SER A 401 5.49 -31.75 18.56
CA SER A 401 5.81 -32.65 19.66
C SER A 401 7.27 -33.11 19.60
N ALA A 402 7.82 -33.54 20.74
CA ALA A 402 9.14 -34.16 20.82
C ALA A 402 9.03 -35.61 21.28
N SER A 403 9.84 -36.49 20.69
CA SER A 403 10.05 -37.86 21.13
C SER A 403 11.54 -38.18 21.09
N GLY A 404 12.18 -38.26 22.26
CA GLY A 404 13.64 -38.33 22.35
C GLY A 404 14.29 -37.09 21.76
N ASN A 405 15.07 -37.27 20.69
CA ASN A 405 15.76 -36.19 19.98
C ASN A 405 15.07 -35.76 18.69
N THR A 406 13.85 -36.24 18.46
CA THR A 406 13.11 -36.01 17.22
C THR A 406 11.96 -35.05 17.47
N LEU A 407 11.87 -33.99 16.68
CA LEU A 407 10.71 -33.10 16.61
C LEU A 407 9.79 -33.53 15.47
N THR A 408 8.47 -33.40 15.64
CA THR A 408 7.50 -33.75 14.60
C THR A 408 6.36 -32.73 14.58
N TYR A 409 6.00 -32.28 13.37
CA TYR A 409 4.79 -31.51 13.13
C TYR A 409 3.59 -32.43 12.87
N ASN A 410 2.41 -32.03 13.34
CA ASN A 410 1.13 -32.62 12.97
C ASN A 410 0.23 -31.52 12.40
N CYS A 411 -0.01 -31.58 11.09
CA CYS A 411 -0.62 -30.51 10.28
C CYS A 411 -1.91 -30.94 9.58
N SER A 412 -2.73 -31.75 10.25
CA SER A 412 -3.99 -32.22 9.66
C SER A 412 -4.86 -31.05 9.17
N GLY A 413 -5.15 -31.03 7.86
CA GLY A 413 -6.02 -30.02 7.23
C GLY A 413 -5.33 -28.73 6.79
N LEU A 414 -3.99 -28.69 6.77
CA LEU A 414 -3.23 -27.65 6.08
C LEU A 414 -3.20 -27.93 4.56
N ASP A 415 -3.49 -26.91 3.75
CA ASP A 415 -3.33 -26.97 2.29
C ASP A 415 -1.84 -26.90 1.93
N ASP A 416 -1.37 -27.76 1.03
CA ASP A 416 0.02 -27.80 0.56
C ASP A 416 0.49 -26.45 -0.02
N LYS A 417 -0.41 -25.68 -0.64
CA LYS A 417 -0.10 -24.33 -1.16
C LYS A 417 0.13 -23.31 -0.05
N GLN A 418 -0.46 -23.54 1.10
CA GLN A 418 -0.34 -22.70 2.30
C GLN A 418 0.73 -23.22 3.27
N ALA A 419 1.28 -24.40 3.01
CA ALA A 419 2.34 -24.96 3.83
C ALA A 419 3.67 -24.25 3.60
N GLY A 420 4.41 -24.06 4.69
CA GLY A 420 5.74 -23.47 4.70
C GLY A 420 6.55 -23.92 5.90
N GLU A 421 7.49 -23.09 6.30
CA GLU A 421 8.23 -23.30 7.55
C GLU A 421 7.44 -22.83 8.77
N ALA A 422 7.74 -23.40 9.94
CA ALA A 422 7.28 -22.90 11.22
C ALA A 422 8.30 -23.18 12.34
N SER A 423 8.44 -22.27 13.30
CA SER A 423 9.42 -22.44 14.39
C SER A 423 8.81 -23.16 15.59
N ILE A 424 9.50 -24.20 16.07
CA ILE A 424 9.21 -24.88 17.32
C ILE A 424 10.15 -24.33 18.39
N ILE A 425 9.58 -23.88 19.51
CA ILE A 425 10.34 -23.50 20.69
C ILE A 425 10.59 -24.73 21.55
N VAL A 426 11.86 -25.00 21.84
CA VAL A 426 12.29 -26.17 22.59
C VAL A 426 13.20 -25.80 23.76
N THR A 427 13.16 -26.63 24.79
CA THR A 427 14.17 -26.64 25.86
C THR A 427 14.95 -27.93 25.90
N THR A 428 16.21 -27.82 26.30
CA THR A 428 17.16 -28.93 26.42
C THR A 428 17.50 -29.22 27.88
N GLY A 429 17.79 -30.47 28.22
CA GLY A 429 18.18 -30.87 29.58
C GLY A 429 19.51 -30.27 30.03
N SER A 430 20.39 -29.94 29.08
CA SER A 430 21.70 -29.32 29.30
C SER A 430 21.81 -28.03 28.50
N ASP A 431 22.47 -27.01 29.06
CA ASP A 431 22.78 -25.79 28.31
C ASP A 431 23.98 -26.04 27.39
N VAL A 432 23.70 -26.24 26.10
CA VAL A 432 24.70 -26.48 25.06
C VAL A 432 24.94 -25.21 24.23
N PRO A 433 26.13 -25.00 23.66
CA PRO A 433 26.40 -23.84 22.81
C PRO A 433 25.44 -23.69 21.63
N GLY A 434 25.09 -24.79 20.97
CA GLY A 434 24.14 -24.82 19.87
C GLY A 434 23.44 -26.15 19.70
N LEU A 435 22.52 -26.23 18.73
CA LEU A 435 21.95 -27.48 18.24
C LEU A 435 22.25 -27.65 16.75
N GLU A 436 22.45 -28.90 16.35
CA GLU A 436 22.31 -29.34 14.96
C GLU A 436 20.89 -29.88 14.79
N ALA A 437 20.18 -29.41 13.77
CA ALA A 437 18.85 -29.87 13.41
C ALA A 437 18.83 -30.29 11.94
N MET A 438 18.34 -31.49 11.66
CA MET A 438 18.33 -32.06 10.31
C MET A 438 16.91 -32.50 9.92
N GLN A 439 16.45 -32.12 8.74
CA GLN A 439 15.17 -32.56 8.17
C GLN A 439 15.41 -33.10 6.76
N GLN A 440 14.98 -34.34 6.50
CA GLN A 440 15.27 -35.05 5.24
C GLN A 440 16.76 -35.06 4.83
N GLY A 441 17.66 -35.05 5.82
CA GLY A 441 19.11 -35.02 5.58
C GLY A 441 19.67 -33.64 5.23
N ALA A 442 18.85 -32.59 5.17
CA ALA A 442 19.28 -31.21 5.05
C ALA A 442 19.27 -30.51 6.41
N PRO A 443 20.24 -29.63 6.70
CA PRO A 443 20.25 -28.90 7.96
C PRO A 443 19.15 -27.82 7.94
N VAL A 444 18.49 -27.60 9.07
CA VAL A 444 17.44 -26.59 9.25
C VAL A 444 17.83 -25.52 10.28
N SER A 445 17.18 -24.36 10.25
CA SER A 445 17.59 -23.21 11.06
C SER A 445 17.40 -23.48 12.56
N VAL A 446 18.40 -23.08 13.36
CA VAL A 446 18.38 -23.14 14.81
C VAL A 446 18.85 -21.80 15.38
N ARG A 447 18.06 -21.22 16.29
CA ARG A 447 18.41 -20.01 17.02
C ARG A 447 18.47 -20.27 18.52
N LYS A 448 19.53 -19.82 19.20
CA LYS A 448 19.62 -19.90 20.67
C LYS A 448 18.96 -18.66 21.29
N LEU A 449 17.83 -18.88 21.96
CA LEU A 449 17.01 -17.81 22.57
C LEU A 449 17.38 -17.54 24.03
N GLY A 450 18.05 -18.50 24.68
CA GLY A 450 18.49 -18.36 26.06
C GLY A 450 19.22 -19.63 26.54
N PRO A 451 19.56 -19.69 27.84
CA PRO A 451 20.12 -20.90 28.44
C PRO A 451 19.17 -22.09 28.22
N SER A 452 19.68 -23.15 27.58
CA SER A 452 18.90 -24.33 27.23
C SER A 452 17.62 -24.09 26.41
N ARG A 453 17.42 -22.92 25.78
CA ARG A 453 16.19 -22.58 25.03
C ARG A 453 16.53 -22.21 23.59
N PHE A 454 15.86 -22.87 22.64
CA PHE A 454 16.13 -22.72 21.22
C PHE A 454 14.84 -22.61 20.41
N ALA A 455 14.90 -21.92 19.28
CA ALA A 455 13.95 -22.08 18.19
C ALA A 455 14.54 -23.00 17.13
N VAL A 456 13.76 -23.97 16.66
CA VAL A 456 14.11 -24.85 15.53
C VAL A 456 13.06 -24.66 14.44
N THR A 457 13.48 -24.26 13.25
CA THR A 457 12.59 -23.89 12.15
C THR A 457 12.78 -24.83 10.98
N GLY A 458 11.77 -25.64 10.67
CA GLY A 458 11.75 -26.54 9.51
C GLY A 458 10.42 -26.45 8.74
N HIS A 459 10.39 -27.08 7.57
CA HIS A 459 9.18 -27.13 6.74
C HIS A 459 8.18 -28.11 7.33
N VAL A 460 6.93 -27.69 7.51
CA VAL A 460 5.98 -28.45 8.34
C VAL A 460 5.52 -29.78 7.72
N LEU A 461 5.70 -29.96 6.41
CA LEU A 461 5.34 -31.19 5.69
C LEU A 461 6.54 -32.10 5.38
N ASN A 462 7.77 -31.70 5.71
CA ASN A 462 8.97 -32.45 5.33
C ASN A 462 9.33 -33.57 6.32
N GLY A 463 8.39 -34.01 7.15
CA GLY A 463 8.60 -35.07 8.13
C GLY A 463 9.39 -34.61 9.37
N PRO A 464 9.94 -35.55 10.15
CA PRO A 464 10.56 -35.24 11.44
C PRO A 464 11.88 -34.47 11.29
N ILE A 465 12.20 -33.70 12.33
CA ILE A 465 13.50 -33.02 12.48
C ILE A 465 14.31 -33.75 13.55
N GLU A 466 15.49 -34.24 13.18
CA GLU A 466 16.43 -34.87 14.11
C GLU A 466 17.34 -33.83 14.75
N ILE A 467 17.42 -33.82 16.08
CA ILE A 467 18.17 -32.84 16.87
C ILE A 467 19.38 -33.49 17.55
N SER A 468 20.50 -32.78 17.59
CA SER A 468 21.60 -33.13 18.49
C SER A 468 22.26 -31.89 19.08
N GLY A 469 22.84 -32.03 20.27
CA GLY A 469 23.66 -30.96 20.86
C GLY A 469 24.87 -30.68 19.99
N CYS A 470 25.29 -29.42 19.94
CA CYS A 470 26.45 -29.00 19.17
C CYS A 470 27.39 -28.13 20.01
N ASN A 471 28.71 -28.35 19.85
CA ASN A 471 29.74 -27.49 20.44
C ASN A 471 29.89 -26.15 19.69
N THR A 472 29.53 -26.11 18.41
CA THR A 472 29.46 -24.86 17.64
C THR A 472 28.26 -24.07 18.14
N ALA A 473 28.47 -22.79 18.46
CA ALA A 473 27.39 -21.94 18.97
C ALA A 473 26.34 -21.70 17.89
N SER A 474 25.07 -21.92 18.23
CA SER A 474 23.96 -21.43 17.39
C SER A 474 23.93 -19.91 17.45
N VAL A 475 23.35 -19.29 16.42
CA VAL A 475 23.12 -17.85 16.38
C VAL A 475 22.29 -17.43 17.59
N GLY A 476 22.82 -16.50 18.38
CA GLY A 476 22.21 -16.04 19.61
C GLY A 476 21.20 -14.90 19.42
N VAL A 477 20.73 -14.38 20.55
CA VAL A 477 19.97 -13.13 20.63
C VAL A 477 20.85 -12.10 21.32
N ASP A 478 21.06 -10.96 20.66
CA ASP A 478 21.80 -9.84 21.22
C ASP A 478 20.99 -9.19 22.35
N ALA A 479 21.67 -8.72 23.38
CA ALA A 479 21.03 -8.00 24.47
C ALA A 479 20.68 -6.55 24.07
N GLY A 480 19.66 -5.99 24.72
CA GLY A 480 19.28 -4.59 24.59
C GLY A 480 17.99 -4.38 23.80
N ASP A 481 17.53 -3.14 23.77
CA ASP A 481 16.34 -2.72 23.02
C ASP A 481 16.72 -2.27 21.61
N VAL A 482 15.75 -2.31 20.70
CA VAL A 482 15.88 -1.73 19.35
C VAL A 482 15.85 -0.21 19.39
N ARG A 483 16.13 0.45 18.26
CA ARG A 483 15.96 1.90 18.11
C ARG A 483 14.60 2.34 18.68
N ALA A 484 14.61 3.34 19.54
CA ALA A 484 13.41 3.83 20.19
C ALA A 484 12.37 4.30 19.17
N LYS A 485 11.08 4.20 19.52
CA LYS A 485 10.00 4.72 18.69
C LYS A 485 10.19 6.21 18.43
N PRO A 486 10.26 6.66 17.17
CA PRO A 486 10.29 8.08 16.86
C PRO A 486 9.02 8.75 17.40
N GLN A 487 9.10 10.05 17.68
CA GLN A 487 7.91 10.83 18.03
C GLN A 487 7.40 11.53 16.77
N PRO A 488 6.07 11.58 16.54
CA PRO A 488 5.54 12.39 15.47
C PRO A 488 5.86 13.87 15.75
N ALA A 489 6.07 14.63 14.69
CA ALA A 489 6.09 16.07 14.78
C ALA A 489 4.74 16.61 15.29
N ASN A 490 4.76 17.78 15.94
CA ASN A 490 3.52 18.41 16.39
C ASN A 490 2.67 18.82 15.18
N SER A 491 3.35 19.23 14.10
CA SER A 491 2.76 19.55 12.81
C SER A 491 3.67 19.07 11.67
N VAL A 492 3.10 18.81 10.49
CA VAL A 492 3.90 18.59 9.27
C VAL A 492 4.75 19.82 8.93
N CYS A 493 4.37 21.00 9.42
CA CYS A 493 5.16 22.23 9.28
C CYS A 493 6.50 22.17 10.02
N ASP A 494 6.62 21.36 11.07
CA ASP A 494 7.88 21.21 11.79
C ASP A 494 8.88 20.35 11.00
N ILE A 495 8.39 19.61 10.00
CA ILE A 495 9.18 18.68 9.18
C ILE A 495 9.67 19.39 7.92
N LEU A 496 8.73 19.94 7.15
CA LEU A 496 9.03 20.60 5.89
C LEU A 496 8.20 21.88 5.78
N SER A 497 8.90 23.01 5.71
CA SER A 497 8.30 24.30 5.42
C SER A 497 8.97 24.90 4.20
N VAL A 498 8.17 25.19 3.17
CA VAL A 498 8.61 25.94 2.00
C VAL A 498 8.23 27.39 2.21
N LYS A 499 9.22 28.27 2.12
CA LYS A 499 8.98 29.71 2.21
C LYS A 499 8.76 30.27 0.81
N GLY A 500 7.62 30.92 0.62
CA GLY A 500 7.36 31.67 -0.61
C GLY A 500 8.45 32.70 -0.89
N THR A 501 8.81 32.85 -2.16
CA THR A 501 9.78 33.84 -2.63
C THR A 501 9.21 35.26 -2.60
N GLY A 502 7.88 35.39 -2.64
CA GLY A 502 7.15 36.66 -2.67
C GLY A 502 7.12 37.35 -4.03
N SER A 503 7.66 36.70 -5.07
CA SER A 503 7.42 37.10 -6.46
C SER A 503 6.19 36.39 -7.00
N ASP A 504 5.34 37.10 -7.74
CA ASP A 504 4.22 36.51 -8.48
C ASP A 504 4.66 35.21 -9.17
N GLY A 505 3.88 34.16 -9.01
CA GLY A 505 4.14 32.95 -9.77
C GLY A 505 2.96 32.01 -9.80
N GLN A 506 2.86 31.34 -10.93
CA GLN A 506 1.85 30.35 -11.23
C GLN A 506 1.97 29.17 -10.27
N MET A 507 0.85 28.73 -9.72
CA MET A 507 0.70 27.66 -8.75
C MET A 507 0.50 26.30 -9.42
N ASP A 508 -0.02 26.27 -10.65
CA ASP A 508 0.06 25.09 -11.52
C ASP A 508 0.12 25.49 -12.99
N ASP A 509 0.96 24.81 -13.75
CA ASP A 509 0.95 24.88 -15.21
C ASP A 509 0.08 23.74 -15.74
N LEU A 510 -1.11 24.11 -16.18
CA LEU A 510 -2.11 23.18 -16.71
C LEU A 510 -1.86 22.86 -18.19
N GLU A 511 -0.95 23.56 -18.89
CA GLU A 511 -0.56 23.28 -20.28
C GLU A 511 0.28 22.00 -20.45
N ARG A 512 -0.06 20.95 -19.70
CA ARG A 512 0.56 19.63 -19.82
C ARG A 512 -0.06 18.88 -21.01
N GLU A 513 0.72 18.00 -21.63
CA GLU A 513 0.25 17.14 -22.72
C GLU A 513 -1.00 16.34 -22.28
N PRO A 514 -2.06 16.27 -23.12
CA PRO A 514 -3.24 15.47 -22.82
C PRO A 514 -2.90 14.01 -22.50
N GLY A 515 -3.44 13.47 -21.39
CA GLY A 515 -3.21 12.08 -20.96
C GLY A 515 -2.20 11.90 -19.82
N ILE A 516 -1.56 12.97 -19.32
CA ILE A 516 -0.80 12.93 -18.08
C ILE A 516 -1.80 12.93 -16.90
N GLU A 517 -1.76 11.90 -16.05
CA GLU A 517 -2.67 11.76 -14.90
C GLU A 517 -2.57 12.96 -13.94
N LEU A 518 -3.75 13.41 -13.48
CA LEU A 518 -3.96 14.51 -12.53
C LEU A 518 -3.31 14.30 -11.16
N GLN A 519 -2.98 13.06 -10.81
CA GLN A 519 -2.81 12.65 -9.42
C GLN A 519 -1.39 12.28 -9.00
N VAL A 520 -0.39 12.42 -9.87
CA VAL A 520 0.94 11.91 -9.53
C VAL A 520 2.02 12.93 -9.87
N LEU A 521 2.76 13.29 -8.82
CA LEU A 521 4.07 13.94 -8.79
C LEU A 521 4.10 15.48 -8.80
N PRO A 522 5.12 16.04 -8.11
CA PRO A 522 5.39 17.46 -8.11
C PRO A 522 5.45 18.05 -9.53
N ASN A 523 4.84 19.22 -9.77
CA ASN A 523 4.96 19.94 -11.04
C ASN A 523 6.47 20.23 -11.32
N PRO A 524 7.11 19.56 -12.29
CA PRO A 524 8.55 19.68 -12.50
C PRO A 524 8.98 21.05 -13.05
N GLN A 525 8.03 21.87 -13.50
CA GLN A 525 8.34 23.20 -14.00
C GLN A 525 8.50 24.25 -12.89
N GLN A 526 8.05 23.97 -11.67
CA GLN A 526 8.10 24.90 -10.54
C GLN A 526 9.37 24.72 -9.71
N ARG A 527 10.47 25.30 -10.20
CA ARG A 527 11.83 25.21 -9.64
C ARG A 527 12.05 25.89 -8.29
N ASP A 528 11.03 26.47 -7.67
CA ASP A 528 11.14 27.14 -6.37
C ASP A 528 10.52 26.34 -5.21
N GLY A 529 10.27 25.04 -5.44
CA GLY A 529 9.75 24.13 -4.41
C GLY A 529 8.24 24.29 -4.19
N ARG A 530 7.53 24.96 -5.09
CA ARG A 530 6.07 24.85 -5.19
C ARG A 530 5.76 23.63 -6.02
N THR A 531 5.05 22.65 -5.47
CA THR A 531 4.66 21.49 -6.26
C THR A 531 3.22 21.15 -5.93
N GLY A 532 2.28 21.51 -6.79
CA GLY A 532 0.85 21.28 -6.53
C GLY A 532 0.42 19.84 -6.81
N SER A 533 -0.54 19.31 -6.05
CA SER A 533 -1.31 18.12 -6.47
C SER A 533 -2.80 18.38 -6.33
N TRP A 534 -3.59 17.97 -7.32
CA TRP A 534 -5.04 18.07 -7.30
C TRP A 534 -5.67 16.87 -6.61
N SER A 535 -6.68 17.12 -5.79
CA SER A 535 -7.59 16.09 -5.27
C SER A 535 -9.03 16.60 -5.33
N SER A 536 -9.99 15.66 -5.32
CA SER A 536 -11.41 15.98 -5.31
C SER A 536 -12.13 15.18 -4.23
N TYR A 537 -13.27 15.69 -3.79
CA TYR A 537 -14.20 14.97 -2.94
C TYR A 537 -15.65 15.23 -3.39
N PRO A 538 -16.56 14.23 -3.24
CA PRO A 538 -16.21 12.86 -2.90
C PRO A 538 -15.40 12.22 -4.04
N GLY A 539 -14.72 11.11 -3.78
CA GLY A 539 -13.92 10.42 -4.81
C GLY A 539 -14.73 9.93 -6.02
N SER A 540 -16.07 9.98 -5.96
CA SER A 540 -16.96 9.70 -7.09
C SER A 540 -17.19 10.90 -8.01
N ALA A 541 -16.74 12.09 -7.65
CA ALA A 541 -16.83 13.26 -8.52
C ALA A 541 -15.85 13.12 -9.69
N LEU A 542 -16.26 13.62 -10.86
CA LEU A 542 -15.39 13.70 -12.02
C LEU A 542 -14.34 14.78 -11.77
N LEU A 543 -13.08 14.43 -11.97
CA LEU A 543 -11.95 15.35 -11.99
C LEU A 543 -11.12 15.03 -13.23
N GLU A 544 -11.02 15.97 -14.16
CA GLU A 544 -10.35 15.77 -15.44
C GLU A 544 -9.61 17.02 -15.93
N HIS A 545 -8.57 16.81 -16.75
CA HIS A 545 -7.93 17.85 -17.53
C HIS A 545 -8.56 17.89 -18.91
N ILE A 546 -9.11 19.05 -19.28
CA ILE A 546 -9.73 19.23 -20.59
C ILE A 546 -9.22 20.49 -21.27
N SER A 547 -9.25 20.49 -22.61
CA SER A 547 -9.05 21.71 -23.39
C SER A 547 -10.37 22.47 -23.45
N ASP A 548 -10.38 23.70 -22.93
CA ASP A 548 -11.53 24.58 -22.96
C ASP A 548 -11.12 26.01 -23.29
N GLY A 549 -11.77 26.61 -24.30
CA GLY A 549 -11.40 27.96 -24.77
C GLY A 549 -10.00 28.08 -25.37
N GLY A 550 -9.30 26.97 -25.63
CA GLY A 550 -7.92 26.94 -26.11
C GLY A 550 -6.86 26.86 -25.01
N SER A 551 -7.27 26.86 -23.74
CA SER A 551 -6.42 26.57 -22.58
C SER A 551 -6.71 25.16 -22.05
N MET A 552 -5.71 24.55 -21.43
CA MET A 552 -5.94 23.35 -20.62
C MET A 552 -6.39 23.78 -19.23
N VAL A 553 -7.48 23.19 -18.74
CA VAL A 553 -8.10 23.57 -17.46
C VAL A 553 -8.39 22.35 -16.61
N VAL A 554 -8.47 22.54 -15.30
CA VAL A 554 -8.97 21.50 -14.40
C VAL A 554 -10.49 21.62 -14.32
N HIS A 555 -11.18 20.55 -14.68
CA HIS A 555 -12.63 20.44 -14.63
C HIS A 555 -13.04 19.49 -13.51
N TYR A 556 -13.87 19.99 -12.60
CA TYR A 556 -14.49 19.26 -11.53
C TYR A 556 -16.01 19.25 -11.71
N ASN A 557 -16.62 18.06 -11.68
CA ASN A 557 -18.06 17.89 -11.72
C ASN A 557 -18.54 16.91 -10.64
N LYS A 558 -19.34 17.43 -9.71
CA LYS A 558 -19.88 16.68 -8.56
C LYS A 558 -20.97 15.66 -8.95
N GLY A 559 -21.61 15.81 -10.11
CA GLY A 559 -22.87 15.13 -10.42
C GLY A 559 -24.00 15.49 -9.44
N SER A 560 -25.03 14.64 -9.34
CA SER A 560 -26.24 14.87 -8.53
C SER A 560 -26.27 14.17 -7.16
N GLU A 561 -25.25 13.38 -6.81
CA GLU A 561 -25.37 12.38 -5.72
C GLU A 561 -24.54 12.67 -4.45
N ALA A 562 -23.77 13.76 -4.39
CA ALA A 562 -22.82 13.98 -3.30
C ALA A 562 -23.28 14.99 -2.23
N VAL A 563 -22.99 14.69 -0.96
CA VAL A 563 -23.41 15.49 0.20
C VAL A 563 -22.41 16.60 0.55
N TYR A 564 -21.18 16.62 0.06
CA TYR A 564 -20.28 17.79 0.06
C TYR A 564 -19.33 17.53 -1.10
N GLY A 565 -18.86 18.56 -1.78
CA GLY A 565 -17.90 18.32 -2.84
C GLY A 565 -17.09 19.51 -3.21
N GLY A 566 -15.88 19.25 -3.68
CA GLY A 566 -14.92 20.29 -4.00
C GLY A 566 -13.68 19.72 -4.66
N ILE A 567 -12.83 20.65 -5.08
CA ILE A 567 -11.53 20.39 -5.64
C ILE A 567 -10.48 21.13 -4.83
N SER A 568 -9.45 20.40 -4.40
CA SER A 568 -8.34 20.91 -3.60
C SER A 568 -7.03 20.92 -4.40
N LEU A 569 -6.31 22.02 -4.34
CA LEU A 569 -4.91 22.14 -4.76
C LEU A 569 -4.03 22.11 -3.51
N ALA A 570 -3.38 20.98 -3.26
CA ALA A 570 -2.45 20.82 -2.15
C ALA A 570 -1.07 21.41 -2.48
N PHE A 571 -0.42 22.05 -1.51
CA PHE A 571 0.97 22.51 -1.60
C PHE A 571 1.91 21.35 -1.19
N MET A 572 2.62 20.80 -2.19
CA MET A 572 3.54 19.67 -2.13
C MET A 572 2.93 18.33 -1.72
N GLU A 573 2.82 17.44 -2.69
CA GLU A 573 2.63 15.98 -2.56
C GLU A 573 1.50 15.52 -1.59
N GLY A 574 0.24 15.72 -1.99
CA GLY A 574 -0.87 14.89 -1.55
C GLY A 574 -1.61 15.30 -0.26
N ASN A 575 -2.95 15.34 -0.37
CA ASN A 575 -4.00 15.23 0.67
C ASN A 575 -3.65 15.57 2.13
N GLY A 576 -3.11 16.77 2.38
CA GLY A 576 -2.93 17.32 3.74
C GLY A 576 -1.74 16.77 4.55
N GLY A 577 -0.89 15.92 3.95
CA GLY A 577 0.23 15.27 4.63
C GLY A 577 1.62 15.88 4.38
N GLY A 578 1.81 16.58 3.25
CA GLY A 578 3.16 16.78 2.71
C GLY A 578 3.99 17.88 3.36
N THR A 579 3.50 19.13 3.37
CA THR A 579 4.34 20.31 3.64
C THR A 579 3.50 21.48 4.13
N CYS A 580 4.13 22.42 4.84
CA CYS A 580 3.54 23.73 5.08
C CYS A 580 4.18 24.81 4.20
N TYR A 581 3.35 25.57 3.52
CA TYR A 581 3.74 26.69 2.69
C TYR A 581 3.55 28.00 3.47
N ASP A 582 4.61 28.80 3.59
CA ASP A 582 4.54 30.14 4.14
C ASP A 582 4.07 31.13 3.07
N ALA A 583 2.75 31.32 2.99
CA ALA A 583 2.07 32.20 2.05
C ALA A 583 2.13 33.69 2.44
N ARG A 584 2.75 34.05 3.57
CA ARG A 584 2.82 35.45 4.05
C ARG A 584 3.66 36.36 3.18
N ALA A 585 4.47 35.78 2.30
CA ALA A 585 5.22 36.53 1.29
C ALA A 585 4.31 37.12 0.19
N TYR A 586 3.05 36.68 0.11
CA TYR A 586 2.07 37.09 -0.89
C TYR A 586 0.96 37.94 -0.25
N GLN A 587 0.24 38.69 -1.09
CA GLN A 587 -0.93 39.47 -0.73
C GLN A 587 -2.24 38.68 -0.91
N GLY A 588 -2.25 37.69 -1.80
CA GLY A 588 -3.46 36.91 -2.10
C GLY A 588 -3.26 35.81 -3.14
N ILE A 589 -4.39 35.29 -3.60
CA ILE A 589 -4.50 34.34 -4.70
C ILE A 589 -5.30 34.95 -5.85
N GLU A 590 -4.86 34.71 -7.08
CA GLU A 590 -5.60 35.01 -8.29
C GLU A 590 -5.79 33.72 -9.11
N PHE A 591 -6.94 33.55 -9.74
CA PHE A 591 -7.25 32.41 -10.60
C PHE A 591 -8.36 32.76 -11.58
N ASP A 592 -8.40 32.08 -12.71
CA ASP A 592 -9.53 32.12 -13.63
C ASP A 592 -10.50 31.00 -13.31
N ILE A 593 -11.78 31.33 -13.23
CA ILE A 593 -12.84 30.35 -12.95
C ILE A 593 -14.04 30.56 -13.88
N LYS A 594 -14.63 29.45 -14.33
CA LYS A 594 -15.98 29.39 -14.90
C LYS A 594 -16.75 28.25 -14.26
N GLY A 595 -18.07 28.25 -14.37
CA GLY A 595 -18.89 27.11 -13.98
C GLY A 595 -20.23 27.47 -13.39
N SER A 596 -20.88 26.49 -12.77
CA SER A 596 -22.17 26.68 -12.11
C SER A 596 -22.26 25.86 -10.84
N VAL A 597 -22.64 26.52 -9.75
CA VAL A 597 -23.18 25.86 -8.56
C VAL A 597 -24.68 26.09 -8.57
N VAL A 598 -25.47 25.02 -8.45
CA VAL A 598 -26.93 25.13 -8.32
C VAL A 598 -27.32 24.62 -6.95
N ASP A 599 -27.81 25.53 -6.10
CA ASP A 599 -28.33 25.22 -4.78
C ASP A 599 -29.81 25.65 -4.72
N PRO A 600 -30.77 24.72 -4.61
CA PRO A 600 -32.20 25.07 -4.58
C PRO A 600 -32.69 25.54 -3.21
N THR A 601 -31.87 25.42 -2.16
CA THR A 601 -32.30 25.54 -0.76
C THR A 601 -31.63 26.66 0.02
N ASP A 602 -30.48 27.16 -0.43
CA ASP A 602 -29.69 28.14 0.33
C ASP A 602 -29.85 29.59 -0.20
N TRP A 603 -29.77 30.57 0.71
CA TRP A 603 -29.77 32.01 0.41
C TRP A 603 -28.45 32.47 -0.25
N THR A 604 -27.48 31.58 -0.33
CA THR A 604 -26.19 31.72 -1.01
C THR A 604 -26.23 31.35 -2.50
N LEU A 605 -27.42 31.26 -3.11
CA LEU A 605 -27.69 30.80 -4.48
C LEU A 605 -26.52 31.05 -5.46
N ASN A 606 -25.95 29.95 -5.94
CA ASN A 606 -24.87 29.91 -6.93
C ASN A 606 -23.53 30.48 -6.45
N MET A 607 -23.09 30.17 -5.23
CA MET A 607 -21.74 30.49 -4.75
C MET A 607 -20.86 29.24 -4.64
N TYR A 608 -19.56 29.41 -4.87
CA TYR A 608 -18.53 28.46 -4.43
C TYR A 608 -17.77 29.05 -3.24
N THR A 609 -17.14 28.18 -2.46
CA THR A 609 -16.36 28.53 -1.28
C THR A 609 -14.89 28.27 -1.57
N LEU A 610 -14.04 29.29 -1.47
CA LEU A 610 -12.59 29.11 -1.45
C LEU A 610 -12.11 29.06 -0.01
N SER A 611 -11.43 28.00 0.37
CA SER A 611 -10.94 27.74 1.73
C SER A 611 -9.41 27.67 1.79
N LEU A 612 -8.84 28.27 2.83
CA LEU A 612 -7.44 28.10 3.23
C LEU A 612 -7.34 26.90 4.16
N VAL A 613 -6.79 25.81 3.63
CA VAL A 613 -6.51 24.61 4.41
C VAL A 613 -5.10 24.74 4.96
N SER A 614 -4.97 24.72 6.28
CA SER A 614 -3.69 24.86 7.00
C SER A 614 -3.55 23.83 8.11
N ALA A 615 -2.31 23.60 8.56
CA ALA A 615 -2.05 22.60 9.59
C ALA A 615 -2.86 22.85 10.88
N PRO A 616 -2.98 24.09 11.41
CA PRO A 616 -3.86 24.38 12.53
C PRO A 616 -5.31 23.98 12.25
N THR A 617 -5.85 24.33 11.08
CA THR A 617 -7.25 24.04 10.73
C THR A 617 -7.52 22.55 10.48
N GLN A 618 -6.50 21.72 10.22
CA GLN A 618 -6.65 20.28 10.00
C GLN A 618 -6.44 19.42 11.26
N THR A 619 -6.06 19.99 12.41
CA THR A 619 -5.85 19.17 13.62
C THR A 619 -7.18 18.70 14.24
N SER A 620 -7.15 17.61 15.00
CA SER A 620 -8.29 17.15 15.82
C SER A 620 -8.80 18.17 16.84
N ALA A 621 -8.03 19.23 17.13
CA ALA A 621 -8.42 20.32 18.04
C ALA A 621 -9.26 21.41 17.34
N TYR A 622 -9.10 21.57 16.03
CA TYR A 622 -9.79 22.59 15.23
C TYR A 622 -10.72 22.01 14.15
N GLY A 623 -10.62 20.69 13.89
CA GLY A 623 -11.57 19.92 13.11
C GLY A 623 -11.60 20.27 11.64
N GLY A 624 -10.84 19.54 10.83
CA GLY A 624 -11.20 19.41 9.42
C GLY A 624 -12.65 18.92 9.35
N ASP A 625 -13.53 19.79 8.85
CA ASP A 625 -14.93 19.56 8.47
C ASP A 625 -15.89 18.92 9.50
N ALA A 626 -15.49 18.78 10.77
CA ALA A 626 -16.35 18.25 11.81
C ALA A 626 -17.41 19.29 12.23
N PRO A 627 -18.69 18.90 12.40
CA PRO A 627 -19.70 19.76 13.01
C PRO A 627 -19.19 20.30 14.35
N CYS A 628 -19.33 21.62 14.56
CA CYS A 628 -18.96 22.32 15.81
C CYS A 628 -17.50 22.71 16.03
N GLN A 629 -16.62 22.54 15.04
CA GLN A 629 -15.23 22.96 15.14
C GLN A 629 -14.95 24.14 14.20
N VAL A 630 -13.95 24.98 14.54
CA VAL A 630 -13.63 26.19 13.76
C VAL A 630 -13.07 25.75 12.42
N GLY A 631 -13.93 25.71 11.40
CA GLY A 631 -13.56 25.33 10.05
C GLY A 631 -12.54 26.26 9.39
N HIS A 632 -12.16 25.90 8.16
CA HIS A 632 -11.20 26.63 7.35
C HIS A 632 -11.53 28.13 7.21
N TYR A 633 -10.50 28.96 7.11
CA TYR A 633 -10.68 30.34 6.68
C TYR A 633 -11.22 30.31 5.26
N HIS A 634 -12.33 31.00 4.99
CA HIS A 634 -12.98 30.88 3.70
C HIS A 634 -13.45 32.22 3.14
N LYS A 635 -13.70 32.22 1.83
CA LYS A 635 -14.32 33.29 1.07
C LYS A 635 -15.39 32.69 0.16
N MET A 636 -16.64 33.05 0.40
CA MET A 636 -17.73 32.73 -0.52
C MET A 636 -17.70 33.69 -1.71
N MET A 637 -17.88 33.16 -2.92
CA MET A 637 -17.82 33.91 -4.16
C MET A 637 -18.93 33.48 -5.13
N PRO A 638 -19.52 34.41 -5.88
CA PRO A 638 -20.52 34.06 -6.88
C PRO A 638 -19.90 33.22 -8.00
N SER A 639 -20.63 32.17 -8.40
CA SER A 639 -20.29 31.31 -9.53
C SER A 639 -20.42 32.11 -10.84
N PRO A 640 -19.34 32.29 -11.61
CA PRO A 640 -19.39 32.99 -12.88
C PRO A 640 -20.11 32.14 -13.93
N THR A 641 -21.26 32.60 -14.41
CA THR A 641 -22.03 31.91 -15.44
C THR A 641 -21.48 32.24 -16.84
N GLY A 642 -21.14 31.19 -17.60
CA GLY A 642 -20.83 31.29 -19.03
C GLY A 642 -19.35 31.45 -19.38
N SER A 643 -18.70 32.55 -18.98
CA SER A 643 -17.31 32.87 -19.37
C SER A 643 -16.35 32.87 -18.18
N TYR A 644 -15.07 32.60 -18.45
CA TYR A 644 -14.01 32.74 -17.43
C TYR A 644 -14.02 34.14 -16.84
N THR A 645 -13.91 34.17 -15.52
CA THR A 645 -13.75 35.38 -14.74
C THR A 645 -12.47 35.25 -13.94
N THR A 646 -11.55 36.20 -14.10
CA THR A 646 -10.39 36.33 -13.24
C THR A 646 -10.82 36.83 -11.88
N VAL A 647 -10.54 36.04 -10.86
CA VAL A 647 -10.88 36.33 -9.47
C VAL A 647 -9.60 36.57 -8.71
N ARG A 648 -9.54 37.68 -7.98
CA ARG A 648 -8.40 38.07 -7.13
C ARG A 648 -8.86 38.21 -5.69
N VAL A 649 -8.36 37.37 -4.80
CA VAL A 649 -8.75 37.32 -3.38
C VAL A 649 -7.56 37.69 -2.50
N PRO A 650 -7.54 38.89 -1.90
CA PRO A 650 -6.55 39.24 -0.88
C PRO A 650 -6.67 38.32 0.34
N TRP A 651 -5.57 38.02 1.04
CA TRP A 651 -5.66 37.20 2.25
C TRP A 651 -6.58 37.79 3.31
N THR A 652 -6.64 39.12 3.40
CA THR A 652 -7.51 39.84 4.34
C THR A 652 -9.00 39.67 4.07
N ASP A 653 -9.38 39.15 2.89
CA ASP A 653 -10.77 38.89 2.53
C ASP A 653 -11.29 37.56 3.08
N PHE A 654 -10.38 36.65 3.48
CA PHE A 654 -10.75 35.38 4.09
C PHE A 654 -11.26 35.61 5.51
N GLN A 655 -12.39 34.98 5.83
CA GLN A 655 -13.03 35.08 7.12
C GLN A 655 -12.78 33.78 7.89
N ALA A 656 -12.49 33.90 9.19
CA ALA A 656 -12.50 32.74 10.06
C ALA A 656 -13.90 32.12 10.03
N SER A 657 -14.02 30.79 9.98
CA SER A 657 -15.32 30.16 10.05
C SER A 657 -16.02 30.55 11.35
N THR A 658 -17.11 31.30 11.23
CA THR A 658 -18.01 31.62 12.36
C THR A 658 -19.10 30.57 12.52
N TYR A 659 -19.07 29.50 11.71
CA TYR A 659 -20.15 28.51 11.64
C TYR A 659 -20.03 27.49 12.77
N VAL A 660 -20.35 27.93 13.98
CA VAL A 660 -20.67 27.03 15.08
C VAL A 660 -22.20 26.94 15.09
N ASP A 661 -22.77 25.84 14.62
CA ASP A 661 -24.21 25.63 14.69
C ASP A 661 -24.64 25.53 16.17
N PRO A 662 -25.29 26.55 16.74
CA PRO A 662 -25.58 26.57 18.18
C PRO A 662 -26.58 25.48 18.60
N THR A 663 -27.22 24.79 17.66
CA THR A 663 -28.22 23.74 17.93
C THR A 663 -27.63 22.34 18.01
N THR A 664 -26.51 22.09 17.33
CA THR A 664 -25.78 20.81 17.38
C THR A 664 -24.56 20.86 18.28
N CYS A 665 -24.05 22.05 18.58
CA CYS A 665 -22.87 22.25 19.41
C CYS A 665 -23.24 22.50 20.86
N THR A 666 -23.05 21.49 21.72
CA THR A 666 -23.18 21.70 23.16
C THR A 666 -22.08 22.66 23.64
N PRO A 667 -22.34 23.53 24.64
CA PRO A 667 -21.32 24.42 25.21
C PRO A 667 -20.07 23.70 25.75
N GLU A 668 -20.17 22.40 26.01
CA GLU A 668 -19.06 21.55 26.47
C GLU A 668 -18.23 20.95 25.31
N GLY A 669 -18.75 20.96 24.08
CA GLY A 669 -18.08 20.46 22.87
C GLY A 669 -17.40 21.52 22.00
N VAL A 670 -17.70 22.80 22.21
CA VAL A 670 -16.93 23.90 21.59
C VAL A 670 -15.58 23.94 22.28
N SER A 671 -14.54 23.47 21.59
CA SER A 671 -13.20 23.48 22.14
C SER A 671 -12.84 24.93 22.53
N SER A 672 -12.29 25.12 23.72
CA SER A 672 -11.86 26.44 24.22
C SER A 672 -10.64 27.00 23.47
N HIS A 673 -10.35 26.45 22.29
CA HIS A 673 -9.23 26.84 21.46
C HIS A 673 -9.64 28.07 20.63
N PRO A 674 -8.98 29.23 20.81
CA PRO A 674 -9.22 30.38 19.96
C PRO A 674 -8.89 29.98 18.51
N SER A 675 -9.74 30.39 17.56
CA SER A 675 -9.49 30.21 16.13
C SER A 675 -8.05 30.66 15.80
N PRO A 676 -7.29 29.89 15.00
CA PRO A 676 -5.96 30.32 14.60
C PRO A 676 -6.07 31.69 13.90
N SER A 677 -5.12 32.58 14.15
CA SER A 677 -5.05 33.85 13.43
C SER A 677 -4.78 33.60 11.94
N LEU A 678 -5.21 34.51 11.07
CA LEU A 678 -4.91 34.43 9.65
C LEU A 678 -3.39 34.32 9.39
N ASP A 679 -2.54 35.02 10.16
CA ASP A 679 -1.08 34.91 10.06
C ASP A 679 -0.59 33.48 10.32
N GLN A 680 -1.14 32.80 11.33
CA GLN A 680 -0.83 31.40 11.62
C GLN A 680 -1.26 30.50 10.46
N VAL A 681 -2.49 30.69 9.93
CA VAL A 681 -3.00 29.94 8.77
C VAL A 681 -2.09 30.12 7.56
N LEU A 682 -1.72 31.36 7.22
CA LEU A 682 -0.86 31.66 6.08
C LEU A 682 0.58 31.15 6.26
N SER A 683 1.11 31.13 7.48
CA SER A 683 2.43 30.57 7.76
C SER A 683 2.51 29.05 7.65
N SER A 684 1.34 28.39 7.56
CA SER A 684 1.18 26.94 7.62
C SER A 684 0.19 26.41 6.59
N LEU A 685 0.08 27.09 5.45
CA LEU A 685 -0.88 26.76 4.40
C LEU A 685 -0.52 25.40 3.78
N GLN A 686 -1.50 24.51 3.64
CA GLN A 686 -1.33 23.15 3.14
C GLN A 686 -2.12 22.89 1.86
N ALA A 687 -3.28 23.54 1.68
CA ALA A 687 -4.02 23.49 0.43
C ALA A 687 -4.91 24.72 0.24
N LEU A 688 -5.35 24.90 -1.00
CA LEU A 688 -6.46 25.76 -1.39
C LEU A 688 -7.59 24.85 -1.83
N ASP A 689 -8.80 25.07 -1.30
CA ASP A 689 -9.94 24.22 -1.60
C ASP A 689 -11.11 25.03 -2.16
N TRP A 690 -11.58 24.64 -3.36
CA TRP A 690 -12.75 25.20 -4.01
C TRP A 690 -13.92 24.23 -3.83
N GLY A 691 -14.72 24.50 -2.82
CA GLY A 691 -15.86 23.67 -2.41
C GLY A 691 -17.22 24.22 -2.84
N CYS A 692 -18.18 23.32 -2.90
CA CYS A 692 -19.60 23.57 -3.02
C CYS A 692 -20.32 23.05 -1.77
N THR A 693 -21.42 23.70 -1.40
CA THR A 693 -22.24 23.32 -0.25
C THR A 693 -22.81 21.91 -0.39
N ASP A 694 -23.22 21.35 0.74
CA ASP A 694 -23.92 20.06 0.79
C ASP A 694 -25.26 20.07 0.09
N THR A 695 -25.93 21.21 0.18
CA THR A 695 -27.21 21.49 -0.43
C THR A 695 -27.15 21.73 -1.94
N ALA A 696 -25.97 21.92 -2.53
CA ALA A 696 -25.81 22.08 -3.97
C ALA A 696 -26.18 20.77 -4.72
N THR A 697 -27.20 20.85 -5.58
CA THR A 697 -27.68 19.75 -6.44
C THR A 697 -26.80 19.52 -7.67
N SER A 698 -26.02 20.51 -8.05
CA SER A 698 -24.94 20.37 -9.03
C SER A 698 -23.83 21.37 -8.73
N CYS A 699 -22.59 20.96 -9.02
CA CYS A 699 -21.40 21.78 -8.88
C CYS A 699 -20.46 21.42 -10.02
N ASP A 700 -20.21 22.41 -10.86
CA ASP A 700 -19.43 22.34 -12.09
C ASP A 700 -18.41 23.47 -12.02
N ILE A 701 -17.12 23.15 -11.90
CA ILE A 701 -16.03 24.12 -11.68
C ILE A 701 -14.94 23.88 -12.71
N TYR A 702 -14.49 24.94 -13.36
CA TYR A 702 -13.30 24.91 -14.20
C TYR A 702 -12.31 25.95 -13.68
N LEU A 703 -11.07 25.53 -13.44
CA LEU A 703 -10.00 26.38 -12.91
C LEU A 703 -8.85 26.49 -13.90
N ASP A 704 -8.34 27.70 -14.05
CA ASP A 704 -7.16 28.03 -14.85
C ASP A 704 -6.35 29.17 -14.19
N ASN A 705 -5.12 29.40 -14.65
CA ASN A 705 -4.25 30.53 -14.31
C ASN A 705 -4.11 30.84 -12.80
N ILE A 706 -4.05 29.79 -11.98
CA ILE A 706 -3.95 29.93 -10.52
C ILE A 706 -2.56 30.46 -10.17
N ARG A 707 -2.48 31.55 -9.42
CA ARG A 707 -1.23 32.19 -9.00
C ARG A 707 -1.34 32.84 -7.63
N LEU A 708 -0.22 32.90 -6.92
CA LEU A 708 -0.06 33.77 -5.76
C LEU A 708 0.54 35.09 -6.22
N TYR A 709 0.08 36.22 -5.65
CA TYR A 709 0.50 37.57 -6.03
C TYR A 709 0.86 38.44 -4.82
#